data_AF-A0A1L9WT92-F1
#
_entry.id   AF-A0A1L9WT92-F1
#
_cell.length_a   1.000
_cell.length_b   1.000
_cell.length_c   1.000
_cell.angle_alpha   90.00
_cell.angle_beta   90.00
_cell.angle_gamma   90.00
#
_symmetry.space_group_name_H-M   'P 1'
#
loop_
_entity.id
_entity.type
_entity.pdbx_description
1 polymer ?
#
loop_
_entity_poly.entity_id
_entity_poly.type
_entity_poly.pdbx_seq_one_letter_code
_entity_poly.pdbx_strand_id
1 'polypeptide(L)'
;MVPIHLTMARQLILLALLVSIPSARATGWDDFTDDLATDLAPLISLFGDRLSKQYLSESISVLDNLIFAVSPLGILTAVISAIRICGNASVRAFVGRAQEGPGEAENELLSCVSETTAELFNHGGISRVTGRPRILETIVWEEIDPRTQQRSYKIGTLRDALQSGAWVAGEGQWILDGKEYFAELDIANLSLNKGIARRSQGWFYAAAALGFLLQVDRFLKDGNPVVDYAFPLFFMGTMLLSIGMFFCAFLIQRSSAKCYIRPTVPSKIYWLQPGDQDVGDRTFGAYLAVNEGSSAQASKDLLYIKSVRSPVESTEQPLLALAVTTAVVGFVTQFVGFRGLHASVILAQVGSTFLMSIVRASLRTKRSGSNENRFTKPEIDLVSHRKQELDCFAFHLEGIRSFELMVNGVPASPSQVHVNQTFGTSSTTHGAQKHGSGTRAIQTRTRLAQLISEGSHDGMKWDDLPIRQIACNLAKAITGTMALFSEWKHIIKDTHSFDLLFQCQAHNSSNSNATSSVTENYPIKLVRSEETLQWEVDIVALEAVLGLWTWSQIKTDPGYLQSGLVRAVGLNEKEASEEEADLLFHKWMFRHIEAQMIPANIISFHNRRFGFLPSTSSNSKSILAVRTNVGMEVAAAQEIYIRFLQSVLREVTNFGGHVEIRAGSQSGYMAFSNRLDSLAAVFTAERLGLTEDALLCIVPTLEHHSLLPRLAGDSEGVQQYIHNNIVAQKWTEAFAALHWLCERCAGVEFEHTLYELGYLCRRAMVHFDSKTQAEGFQNAVRLLERDPRASLRARLRSSRPDNWLDVSRRPERWSAISLQLGWLAWHTAERYRDKDAVQSALGALGISGDTLPISRASDQDAEASSGSQAVLRWLIHGDEVFTREFLGAEDQLALDWVIQNGHHALMQWLIIRWTECQQQCPGLIHHVIMWAAEKGYQDTINTLRRRGISLNTKDESDDGLTPLIKMVATGNHAAVEVLLDAGAYIDGPDARGATPLMAACHVGDLASVSLLVRRGANVNAQARNGGLTPLLVATSGDHPGVVRWLLDHGAHVDMGYPLLVAASEDRVELMKVLLEGGADADVQTEDGCTALMLSARNRCTAAMKVLLDRGVDVRKHMWSGTTALDWARDVQHAEAVELLEQALARDSTSQI
;
A
#
# COMPACT_ATOMS: atom_id res chain seq x y z
N MET A 1 64.06 -22.14 -4.21
CA MET A 1 65.36 -21.47 -3.94
C MET A 1 66.47 -22.34 -4.54
N VAL A 2 67.35 -21.74 -5.36
CA VAL A 2 68.53 -22.32 -6.07
C VAL A 2 68.17 -23.30 -7.22
N PRO A 3 68.49 -23.03 -8.51
CA PRO A 3 69.64 -22.27 -9.03
C PRO A 3 69.25 -21.19 -10.07
N ILE A 4 69.11 -19.93 -9.64
CA ILE A 4 68.89 -18.76 -10.53
C ILE A 4 70.22 -18.07 -10.89
N HIS A 5 71.33 -18.42 -10.22
CA HIS A 5 72.64 -17.85 -10.53
C HIS A 5 73.36 -18.48 -11.74
N LEU A 6 72.92 -19.64 -12.24
CA LEU A 6 73.52 -20.26 -13.43
C LEU A 6 72.97 -19.71 -14.76
N THR A 7 71.82 -19.02 -14.74
CA THR A 7 71.18 -18.46 -15.94
C THR A 7 71.66 -17.04 -16.27
N MET A 8 72.04 -16.22 -15.28
CA MET A 8 72.63 -14.90 -15.53
C MET A 8 74.01 -14.99 -16.21
N ALA A 9 74.82 -15.99 -15.84
CA ALA A 9 76.10 -16.26 -16.52
C ALA A 9 75.90 -16.73 -17.98
N ARG A 10 74.84 -17.51 -18.26
CA ARG A 10 74.47 -17.90 -19.64
C ARG A 10 73.91 -16.74 -20.47
N GLN A 11 73.24 -15.77 -19.85
CA GLN A 11 72.72 -14.58 -20.54
C GLN A 11 73.82 -13.60 -20.94
N LEU A 12 74.86 -13.41 -20.11
CA LEU A 12 76.04 -12.62 -20.47
C LEU A 12 76.89 -13.27 -21.58
N ILE A 13 76.95 -14.61 -21.61
CA ILE A 13 77.63 -15.35 -22.69
C ILE A 13 76.85 -15.27 -24.00
N LEU A 14 75.51 -15.26 -23.97
CA LEU A 14 74.69 -15.06 -25.17
C LEU A 14 74.76 -13.61 -25.70
N LEU A 15 74.86 -12.61 -24.80
CA LEU A 15 75.06 -11.21 -25.18
C LEU A 15 76.47 -10.96 -25.74
N ALA A 16 77.50 -11.65 -25.23
CA ALA A 16 78.86 -11.59 -25.77
C ALA A 16 78.99 -12.29 -27.14
N LEU A 17 78.21 -13.35 -27.39
CA LEU A 17 78.12 -13.99 -28.71
C LEU A 17 77.36 -13.12 -29.74
N LEU A 18 76.41 -12.27 -29.31
CA LEU A 18 75.69 -11.33 -30.17
C LEU A 18 76.51 -10.12 -30.63
N VAL A 19 77.67 -9.83 -30.03
CA VAL A 19 78.61 -8.79 -30.46
C VAL A 19 79.60 -9.30 -31.53
N SER A 20 79.53 -10.58 -31.89
CA SER A 20 80.34 -11.15 -32.98
C SER A 20 79.63 -11.06 -34.33
N ILE A 21 79.16 -9.88 -34.72
CA ILE A 21 78.67 -9.62 -36.08
C ILE A 21 79.90 -9.37 -36.96
N PRO A 22 80.12 -10.09 -38.08
CA PRO A 22 81.12 -9.68 -39.05
C PRO A 22 80.73 -8.30 -39.59
N SER A 23 81.57 -7.30 -39.38
CA SER A 23 81.42 -5.97 -39.96
C SER A 23 81.43 -6.05 -41.49
N ALA A 24 80.28 -6.25 -42.11
CA ALA A 24 80.11 -6.12 -43.55
C ALA A 24 80.16 -4.62 -43.91
N ARG A 25 81.25 -4.19 -44.56
CA ARG A 25 81.32 -2.87 -45.19
C ARG A 25 80.33 -2.85 -46.37
N ALA A 26 79.21 -2.14 -46.20
CA ALA A 26 78.21 -1.97 -47.24
C ALA A 26 78.33 -0.55 -47.84
N THR A 27 78.72 -0.49 -49.11
CA THR A 27 78.61 0.71 -49.97
C THR A 27 77.24 0.72 -50.65
N GLY A 28 76.53 1.85 -50.63
CA GLY A 28 75.25 2.05 -51.33
C GLY A 28 74.01 1.99 -50.42
N TRP A 29 73.98 2.82 -49.37
CA TRP A 29 72.84 2.88 -48.44
C TRP A 29 71.72 3.81 -48.90
N ASP A 30 72.01 4.78 -49.78
CA ASP A 30 71.14 5.96 -49.91
C ASP A 30 69.95 5.76 -50.88
N ASP A 31 70.12 5.02 -51.99
CA ASP A 31 69.07 4.86 -53.02
C ASP A 31 67.92 3.92 -52.64
N PHE A 32 68.08 3.06 -51.62
CA PHE A 32 67.05 2.06 -51.24
C PHE A 32 66.26 2.44 -49.98
N THR A 33 66.84 3.29 -49.12
CA THR A 33 66.12 3.84 -47.96
C THR A 33 64.93 4.70 -48.38
N ASP A 34 65.02 5.40 -49.51
CA ASP A 34 63.94 6.25 -49.99
C ASP A 34 62.80 5.45 -50.63
N ASP A 35 63.06 4.43 -51.46
CA ASP A 35 62.02 3.63 -52.14
C ASP A 35 61.35 2.58 -51.23
N LEU A 36 62.09 1.94 -50.31
CA LEU A 36 61.51 0.92 -49.43
C LEU A 36 60.68 1.55 -48.28
N ALA A 37 61.13 2.68 -47.73
CA ALA A 37 60.41 3.39 -46.70
C ALA A 37 59.13 4.04 -47.24
N THR A 38 59.10 4.44 -48.52
CA THR A 38 57.88 4.98 -49.15
C THR A 38 56.91 3.89 -49.60
N ASP A 39 57.38 2.73 -50.09
CA ASP A 39 56.49 1.68 -50.63
C ASP A 39 55.97 0.66 -49.60
N LEU A 40 56.76 0.32 -48.57
CA LEU A 40 56.40 -0.74 -47.60
C LEU A 40 55.86 -0.22 -46.25
N ALA A 41 56.21 1.01 -45.86
CA ALA A 41 55.70 1.62 -44.63
C ALA A 41 54.16 1.76 -44.62
N PRO A 42 53.49 2.13 -45.74
CA PRO A 42 52.04 2.12 -45.80
C PRO A 42 51.46 0.72 -45.60
N LEU A 43 52.03 -0.32 -46.21
CA LEU A 43 51.54 -1.70 -46.14
C LEU A 43 51.70 -2.33 -44.74
N ILE A 44 52.83 -2.08 -44.07
CA ILE A 44 53.09 -2.55 -42.69
C ILE A 44 52.20 -1.81 -41.68
N SER A 45 51.99 -0.51 -41.89
CA SER A 45 51.09 0.33 -41.09
C SER A 45 49.61 -0.03 -41.27
N LEU A 46 49.17 -0.23 -42.51
CA LEU A 46 47.76 -0.41 -42.88
C LEU A 46 47.21 -1.80 -42.50
N PHE A 47 48.02 -2.86 -42.60
CA PHE A 47 47.55 -4.24 -42.38
C PHE A 47 48.01 -4.87 -41.07
N GLY A 48 49.09 -4.39 -40.44
CA GLY A 48 49.66 -5.03 -39.26
C GLY A 48 48.91 -4.77 -37.95
N ASP A 49 48.49 -3.54 -37.69
CA ASP A 49 48.09 -3.12 -36.34
C ASP A 49 46.74 -3.70 -35.89
N ARG A 50 45.67 -3.49 -36.66
CA ARG A 50 44.31 -3.95 -36.31
C ARG A 50 44.20 -5.46 -36.24
N LEU A 51 44.78 -6.17 -37.22
CA LEU A 51 44.76 -7.63 -37.28
C LEU A 51 45.55 -8.26 -36.13
N SER A 52 46.70 -7.69 -35.76
CA SER A 52 47.53 -8.20 -34.67
C SER A 52 46.88 -7.99 -33.30
N LYS A 53 46.35 -6.78 -33.03
CA LYS A 53 45.63 -6.49 -31.78
C LYS A 53 44.43 -7.42 -31.60
N GLN A 54 43.66 -7.59 -32.66
CA GLN A 54 42.50 -8.50 -32.67
C GLN A 54 42.90 -9.95 -32.44
N TYR A 55 43.94 -10.45 -33.10
CA TYR A 55 44.39 -11.82 -32.93
C TYR A 55 44.90 -12.08 -31.50
N LEU A 56 45.65 -11.12 -30.93
CA LEU A 56 46.13 -11.20 -29.55
C LEU A 56 44.99 -11.21 -28.53
N SER A 57 43.95 -10.40 -28.73
CA SER A 57 42.80 -10.33 -27.82
C SER A 57 41.82 -11.51 -27.91
N GLU A 58 41.95 -12.33 -28.95
CA GLU A 58 41.22 -13.58 -29.17
C GLU A 58 42.11 -14.83 -28.95
N SER A 59 43.42 -14.65 -28.69
CA SER A 59 44.36 -15.75 -28.40
C SER A 59 44.07 -16.38 -27.06
N ILE A 60 43.85 -17.70 -27.04
CA ILE A 60 43.39 -18.43 -25.86
C ILE A 60 44.28 -19.62 -25.49
N SER A 61 45.13 -20.07 -26.41
CA SER A 61 46.00 -21.23 -26.26
C SER A 61 47.46 -20.92 -26.66
N VAL A 62 48.40 -21.74 -26.18
CA VAL A 62 49.82 -21.62 -26.56
C VAL A 62 50.02 -21.88 -28.06
N LEU A 63 49.15 -22.70 -28.67
CA LEU A 63 49.17 -22.96 -30.11
C LEU A 63 48.81 -21.71 -30.91
N ASP A 64 47.89 -20.88 -30.42
CA ASP A 64 47.54 -19.59 -31.05
C ASP A 64 48.73 -18.64 -31.04
N ASN A 65 49.47 -18.57 -29.93
CA ASN A 65 50.69 -17.77 -29.84
C ASN A 65 51.79 -18.27 -30.80
N LEU A 66 51.88 -19.59 -31.01
CA LEU A 66 52.80 -20.17 -31.98
C LEU A 66 52.40 -19.77 -33.41
N ILE A 67 51.11 -19.87 -33.76
CA ILE A 67 50.57 -19.45 -35.06
C ILE A 67 50.77 -17.96 -35.29
N PHE A 68 50.64 -17.13 -34.24
CA PHE A 68 50.94 -15.69 -34.30
C PHE A 68 52.42 -15.39 -34.58
N ALA A 69 53.31 -16.16 -33.96
CA ALA A 69 54.76 -15.99 -34.05
C ALA A 69 55.35 -16.45 -35.40
N VAL A 70 54.70 -17.41 -36.04
CA VAL A 70 55.09 -17.95 -37.34
C VAL A 70 54.64 -16.97 -38.43
N SER A 71 55.60 -16.40 -39.17
CA SER A 71 55.47 -15.32 -40.16
C SER A 71 54.96 -13.97 -39.58
N PRO A 72 55.84 -13.25 -38.86
CA PRO A 72 55.45 -12.09 -38.07
C PRO A 72 55.03 -10.91 -38.95
N LEU A 73 53.81 -10.40 -38.70
CA LEU A 73 53.27 -9.15 -39.22
C LEU A 73 52.85 -8.31 -38.01
N GLY A 74 53.06 -6.99 -38.03
CA GLY A 74 52.72 -6.11 -36.88
C GLY A 74 53.69 -6.24 -35.70
N ILE A 75 55.00 -6.39 -35.95
CA ILE A 75 56.05 -6.57 -34.93
C ILE A 75 56.02 -5.42 -33.90
N LEU A 76 55.95 -4.18 -34.39
CA LEU A 76 55.86 -3.00 -33.54
C LEU A 76 54.62 -3.04 -32.65
N THR A 77 53.46 -3.41 -33.21
CA THR A 77 52.22 -3.58 -32.46
C THR A 77 52.34 -4.63 -31.36
N ALA A 78 52.94 -5.79 -31.63
CA ALA A 78 53.09 -6.87 -30.64
C ALA A 78 54.02 -6.46 -29.48
N VAL A 79 55.16 -5.83 -29.79
CA VAL A 79 56.10 -5.30 -28.80
C VAL A 79 55.46 -4.22 -27.95
N ILE A 80 54.79 -3.25 -28.58
CA ILE A 80 54.06 -2.19 -27.87
C ILE A 80 52.94 -2.78 -27.01
N SER A 81 52.21 -3.78 -27.50
CA SER A 81 51.11 -4.43 -26.76
C SER A 81 51.62 -5.16 -25.51
N ALA A 82 52.73 -5.89 -25.63
CA ALA A 82 53.37 -6.55 -24.49
C ALA A 82 53.85 -5.53 -23.45
N ILE A 83 54.41 -4.39 -23.89
CA ILE A 83 54.80 -3.28 -23.01
C ILE A 83 53.59 -2.60 -22.37
N ARG A 84 52.49 -2.38 -23.10
CA ARG A 84 51.27 -1.74 -22.60
C ARG A 84 50.63 -2.53 -21.45
N ILE A 85 50.62 -3.86 -21.54
CA ILE A 85 50.01 -4.74 -20.53
C ILE A 85 50.99 -5.08 -19.39
N CYS A 86 52.22 -5.50 -19.73
CA CYS A 86 53.18 -6.09 -18.78
C CYS A 86 54.26 -5.11 -18.32
N GLY A 87 54.37 -3.92 -18.95
CA GLY A 87 55.41 -2.94 -18.66
C GLY A 87 55.13 -2.10 -17.43
N ASN A 88 56.18 -1.79 -16.68
CA ASN A 88 56.10 -0.82 -15.58
C ASN A 88 55.84 0.62 -16.13
N ALA A 89 55.56 1.57 -15.24
CA ALA A 89 55.25 2.95 -15.63
C ALA A 89 56.36 3.59 -16.51
N SER A 90 57.64 3.30 -16.25
CA SER A 90 58.76 3.83 -17.03
C SER A 90 58.83 3.29 -18.46
N VAL A 91 58.59 1.99 -18.67
CA VAL A 91 58.63 1.40 -20.02
C VAL A 91 57.39 1.81 -20.82
N ARG A 92 56.23 1.98 -20.16
CA ARG A 92 55.02 2.56 -20.80
C ARG A 92 55.22 4.03 -21.19
N ALA A 93 55.95 4.82 -20.40
CA ALA A 93 56.32 6.19 -20.72
C ALA A 93 57.22 6.29 -21.96
N PHE A 94 58.15 5.34 -22.13
CA PHE A 94 59.03 5.29 -23.30
C PHE A 94 58.26 5.14 -24.62
N VAL A 95 57.13 4.44 -24.62
CA VAL A 95 56.26 4.28 -25.80
C VAL A 95 55.20 5.40 -25.90
N GLY A 96 55.26 6.42 -25.03
CA GLY A 96 54.32 7.55 -25.04
C GLY A 96 52.91 7.22 -24.56
N ARG A 97 52.72 6.11 -23.83
CA ARG A 97 51.41 5.62 -23.34
C ARG A 97 51.31 5.56 -21.81
N ALA A 98 52.15 6.33 -21.08
CA ALA A 98 52.13 6.33 -19.61
C ALA A 98 50.81 6.81 -18.99
N GLN A 99 50.04 7.63 -19.72
CA GLN A 99 48.76 8.18 -19.26
C GLN A 99 47.55 7.28 -19.59
N GLU A 100 47.72 6.19 -20.33
CA GLU A 100 46.61 5.27 -20.61
C GLU A 100 46.16 4.56 -19.35
N GLY A 101 44.84 4.54 -19.12
CA GLY A 101 44.24 3.74 -18.06
C GLY A 101 44.47 2.24 -18.31
N PRO A 102 44.69 1.41 -17.28
CA PRO A 102 44.91 -0.02 -17.44
C PRO A 102 43.77 -0.72 -18.22
N GLY A 103 42.53 -0.24 -18.06
CA GLY A 103 41.36 -0.79 -18.74
C GLY A 103 41.34 -0.60 -20.27
N GLU A 104 41.99 0.44 -20.82
CA GLU A 104 42.04 0.64 -22.27
C GLU A 104 42.92 -0.42 -22.96
N ALA A 105 44.08 -0.71 -22.35
CA ALA A 105 44.97 -1.75 -22.84
C ALA A 105 44.34 -3.15 -22.70
N GLU A 106 43.65 -3.41 -21.59
CA GLU A 106 42.94 -4.66 -21.35
C GLU A 106 41.82 -4.90 -22.37
N ASN A 107 41.00 -3.88 -22.64
CA ASN A 107 39.88 -3.93 -23.58
C ASN A 107 40.34 -4.33 -24.99
N GLU A 108 41.45 -3.74 -25.45
CA GLU A 108 41.98 -3.97 -26.80
C GLU A 108 42.73 -5.29 -26.97
N LEU A 109 43.43 -5.77 -25.93
CA LEU A 109 44.51 -6.75 -26.08
C LEU A 109 44.33 -8.04 -25.29
N LEU A 110 43.54 -8.04 -24.21
CA LEU A 110 43.35 -9.23 -23.37
C LEU A 110 42.05 -9.95 -23.68
N SER A 111 42.09 -11.27 -23.59
CA SER A 111 40.89 -12.11 -23.68
C SER A 111 40.09 -12.22 -22.37
N CYS A 112 40.51 -11.50 -21.32
CA CYS A 112 39.90 -11.56 -19.99
C CYS A 112 39.07 -10.33 -19.63
N VAL A 113 38.12 -10.57 -18.73
CA VAL A 113 37.27 -9.55 -18.12
C VAL A 113 37.86 -9.18 -16.76
N SER A 114 37.77 -7.92 -16.35
CA SER A 114 38.36 -7.42 -15.10
C SER A 114 37.45 -6.39 -14.43
N GLU A 115 37.90 -5.81 -13.33
CA GLU A 115 37.21 -4.70 -12.68
C GLU A 115 37.02 -3.46 -13.59
N THR A 116 37.87 -3.32 -14.61
CA THR A 116 37.94 -2.14 -15.49
C THR A 116 37.43 -2.40 -16.91
N THR A 117 37.17 -3.67 -17.25
CA THR A 117 36.71 -4.09 -18.58
C THR A 117 35.59 -5.10 -18.47
N ALA A 118 34.57 -4.94 -19.32
CA ALA A 118 33.41 -5.80 -19.34
C ALA A 118 32.96 -6.14 -20.76
N GLU A 119 32.09 -7.13 -20.87
CA GLU A 119 31.59 -7.64 -22.14
C GLU A 119 30.08 -7.53 -22.19
N LEU A 120 29.57 -6.86 -23.22
CA LEU A 120 28.15 -6.64 -23.45
C LEU A 120 27.73 -7.14 -24.82
N PHE A 121 26.50 -7.61 -24.91
CA PHE A 121 25.88 -7.94 -26.19
C PHE A 121 25.46 -6.66 -26.93
N ASN A 122 25.87 -6.56 -28.19
CA ASN A 122 25.36 -5.61 -29.16
C ASN A 122 24.70 -6.42 -30.30
N HIS A 123 23.70 -5.89 -31.00
CA HIS A 123 22.84 -6.58 -31.98
C HIS A 123 23.57 -7.46 -33.05
N GLY A 124 24.88 -7.28 -33.23
CA GLY A 124 25.76 -8.08 -34.10
C GLY A 124 26.82 -8.95 -33.40
N GLY A 125 26.81 -9.08 -32.07
CA GLY A 125 27.74 -9.90 -31.28
C GLY A 125 28.24 -9.22 -29.98
N ILE A 126 29.04 -9.94 -29.20
CA ILE A 126 29.61 -9.43 -27.94
C ILE A 126 30.73 -8.43 -28.21
N SER A 127 30.64 -7.27 -27.55
CA SER A 127 31.55 -6.15 -27.60
C SER A 127 32.18 -5.92 -26.23
N ARG A 128 33.47 -5.59 -26.19
CA ARG A 128 34.13 -5.19 -24.95
C ARG A 128 33.99 -3.68 -24.74
N VAL A 129 33.77 -3.31 -23.49
CA VAL A 129 33.62 -1.93 -23.02
C VAL A 129 34.46 -1.73 -21.77
N THR A 130 34.86 -0.49 -21.53
CA THR A 130 35.50 -0.08 -20.27
C THR A 130 34.43 0.17 -19.21
N GLY A 131 34.72 -0.21 -17.95
CA GLY A 131 33.82 -0.06 -16.81
C GLY A 131 33.05 -1.34 -16.44
N ARG A 132 32.15 -1.23 -15.46
CA ARG A 132 31.31 -2.32 -14.95
C ARG A 132 29.84 -2.10 -15.31
N PRO A 133 29.31 -2.77 -16.34
CA PRO A 133 27.91 -2.69 -16.72
C PRO A 133 27.01 -3.55 -15.82
N ARG A 134 25.71 -3.26 -15.84
CA ARG A 134 24.67 -4.02 -15.16
C ARG A 134 24.40 -5.31 -15.94
N ILE A 135 24.94 -6.44 -15.48
CA ILE A 135 24.62 -7.77 -16.03
C ILE A 135 24.27 -8.67 -14.85
N LEU A 136 23.10 -9.29 -14.89
CA LEU A 136 22.67 -10.27 -13.91
C LEU A 136 22.98 -11.68 -14.41
N GLU A 137 23.98 -12.33 -13.81
CA GLU A 137 24.30 -13.74 -14.01
C GLU A 137 23.57 -14.58 -12.95
N THR A 138 22.63 -15.43 -13.38
CA THR A 138 21.84 -16.28 -12.49
C THR A 138 22.06 -17.75 -12.81
N ILE A 139 22.25 -18.54 -11.77
CA ILE A 139 22.39 -19.98 -11.85
C ILE A 139 21.13 -20.62 -11.28
N VAL A 140 20.57 -21.55 -12.05
CA VAL A 140 19.42 -22.36 -11.66
C VAL A 140 19.87 -23.80 -11.55
N TRP A 141 19.74 -24.42 -10.39
CA TRP A 141 20.17 -25.80 -10.17
C TRP A 141 19.08 -26.64 -9.49
N GLU A 142 19.08 -27.93 -9.78
CA GLU A 142 18.17 -28.90 -9.16
C GLU A 142 18.65 -29.19 -7.72
N GLU A 143 17.76 -28.97 -6.75
CA GLU A 143 17.94 -29.31 -5.35
C GLU A 143 16.89 -30.36 -4.96
N ILE A 144 17.34 -31.40 -4.24
CA ILE A 144 16.47 -32.46 -3.74
C ILE A 144 16.28 -32.19 -2.25
N ASP A 145 15.05 -31.90 -1.84
CA ASP A 145 14.76 -31.70 -0.43
C ASP A 145 15.06 -33.01 0.35
N PRO A 146 15.97 -32.98 1.34
CA PRO A 146 16.38 -34.18 2.06
C PRO A 146 15.21 -34.84 2.83
N ARG A 147 14.16 -34.09 3.17
CA ARG A 147 13.00 -34.61 3.92
C ARG A 147 11.90 -35.15 3.01
N THR A 148 11.59 -34.45 1.92
CA THR A 148 10.46 -34.80 1.04
C THR A 148 10.87 -35.56 -0.22
N GLN A 149 12.17 -35.67 -0.52
CA GLN A 149 12.72 -36.23 -1.77
C GLN A 149 12.16 -35.56 -3.04
N GLN A 150 11.53 -34.40 -2.90
CA GLN A 150 10.95 -33.65 -4.01
C GLN A 150 12.04 -32.83 -4.68
N ARG A 151 12.08 -32.89 -6.02
CA ARG A 151 12.99 -32.10 -6.85
C ARG A 151 12.42 -30.70 -7.04
N SER A 152 13.19 -29.69 -6.68
CA SER A 152 12.86 -28.28 -6.91
C SER A 152 14.05 -27.58 -7.56
N TYR A 153 13.79 -26.51 -8.33
CA TYR A 153 14.85 -25.66 -8.85
C TYR A 153 15.09 -24.50 -7.89
N LYS A 154 16.35 -24.24 -7.56
CA LYS A 154 16.78 -23.07 -6.79
C LYS A 154 17.50 -22.09 -7.70
N ILE A 155 17.33 -20.80 -7.42
CA ILE A 155 17.89 -19.69 -8.19
C ILE A 155 18.84 -18.89 -7.28
N GLY A 156 20.06 -18.66 -7.74
CA GLY A 156 21.07 -17.89 -7.00
C GLY A 156 22.23 -17.42 -7.86
N THR A 157 23.22 -16.83 -7.22
CA THR A 157 24.49 -16.43 -7.85
C THR A 157 25.45 -17.61 -8.01
N LEU A 158 26.56 -17.41 -8.73
CA LEU A 158 27.67 -18.37 -8.77
C LEU A 158 28.23 -18.64 -7.37
N ARG A 159 28.27 -17.61 -6.51
CA ARG A 159 28.67 -17.74 -5.10
C ARG A 159 27.76 -18.72 -4.35
N ASP A 160 26.44 -18.55 -4.47
CA ASP A 160 25.45 -19.41 -3.80
C ASP A 160 25.56 -20.88 -4.28
N ALA A 161 25.78 -21.07 -5.58
CA ALA A 161 25.92 -22.39 -6.19
C ALA A 161 27.22 -23.10 -5.75
N LEU A 162 28.33 -22.37 -5.58
CA LEU A 162 29.58 -22.91 -5.05
C LEU A 162 29.47 -23.22 -3.55
N GLN A 163 28.87 -22.32 -2.76
CA GLN A 163 28.67 -22.52 -1.31
C GLN A 163 27.73 -23.69 -0.98
N SER A 164 26.71 -23.91 -1.81
CA SER A 164 25.80 -25.06 -1.68
C SER A 164 26.39 -26.38 -2.19
N GLY A 165 27.58 -26.37 -2.81
CA GLY A 165 28.21 -27.56 -3.39
C GLY A 165 27.56 -28.05 -4.69
N ALA A 166 26.60 -27.30 -5.23
CA ALA A 166 25.95 -27.57 -6.52
C ALA A 166 26.92 -27.42 -7.70
N TRP A 167 27.96 -26.60 -7.53
CA TRP A 167 29.04 -26.37 -8.48
C TRP A 167 30.39 -26.51 -7.80
N VAL A 168 31.40 -26.97 -8.56
CA VAL A 168 32.77 -27.17 -8.07
C VAL A 168 33.76 -26.63 -9.11
N ALA A 169 34.81 -25.98 -8.63
CA ALA A 169 35.94 -25.60 -9.49
C ALA A 169 36.77 -26.84 -9.85
N GLY A 170 36.97 -27.08 -11.14
CA GLY A 170 37.76 -28.18 -11.66
C GLY A 170 39.27 -27.91 -11.60
N GLU A 171 40.07 -28.93 -11.97
CA GLU A 171 41.54 -28.83 -12.00
C GLU A 171 42.04 -27.72 -12.94
N GLY A 172 42.84 -26.82 -12.37
CA GLY A 172 43.49 -25.68 -13.03
C GLY A 172 44.55 -25.07 -12.12
N GLN A 173 45.23 -24.01 -12.58
CA GLN A 173 46.32 -23.34 -11.83
C GLN A 173 45.89 -22.70 -10.49
N TRP A 174 44.57 -22.66 -10.23
CA TRP A 174 43.93 -22.04 -9.09
C TRP A 174 43.01 -23.07 -8.44
N ILE A 175 43.51 -23.72 -7.38
CA ILE A 175 42.68 -24.52 -6.49
C ILE A 175 42.03 -23.51 -5.53
N LEU A 176 40.71 -23.35 -5.60
CA LEU A 176 39.96 -22.68 -4.54
C LEU A 176 40.06 -23.57 -3.30
N ASP A 177 41.12 -23.43 -2.52
CA ASP A 177 41.34 -24.16 -1.27
C ASP A 177 40.34 -23.65 -0.22
N GLY A 178 39.12 -24.19 -0.27
CA GLY A 178 38.14 -24.32 0.81
C GLY A 178 37.67 -23.08 1.60
N LYS A 179 38.25 -21.89 1.47
CA LYS A 179 37.94 -20.74 2.34
C LYS A 179 37.97 -19.34 1.72
N GLU A 180 38.50 -19.13 0.51
CA GLU A 180 38.55 -17.77 -0.09
C GLU A 180 37.77 -17.70 -1.41
N TYR A 181 36.59 -17.08 -1.37
CA TYR A 181 35.82 -16.68 -2.55
C TYR A 181 36.36 -15.34 -3.05
N PHE A 182 36.79 -15.28 -4.32
CA PHE A 182 37.28 -14.05 -4.95
C PHE A 182 36.13 -13.18 -5.47
N ALA A 183 36.12 -11.90 -5.15
CA ALA A 183 35.10 -10.95 -5.61
C ALA A 183 35.12 -10.78 -7.14
N GLU A 184 36.26 -11.03 -7.79
CA GLU A 184 36.42 -11.01 -9.24
C GLU A 184 35.59 -12.12 -9.94
N LEU A 185 35.19 -13.16 -9.21
CA LEU A 185 34.26 -14.19 -9.69
C LEU A 185 32.80 -13.72 -9.77
N ASP A 186 32.46 -12.52 -9.28
CA ASP A 186 31.11 -11.97 -9.42
C ASP A 186 30.90 -11.25 -10.76
N ILE A 187 31.97 -10.96 -11.51
CA ILE A 187 31.90 -10.23 -12.79
C ILE A 187 31.44 -11.17 -13.91
N ALA A 188 30.31 -10.90 -14.56
CA ALA A 188 29.81 -11.73 -15.65
C ALA A 188 30.78 -11.75 -16.85
N ASN A 189 30.99 -12.93 -17.45
CA ASN A 189 31.88 -13.12 -18.59
C ASN A 189 31.17 -13.79 -19.76
N LEU A 190 30.76 -12.98 -20.74
CA LEU A 190 29.97 -13.41 -21.89
C LEU A 190 30.82 -13.97 -23.04
N SER A 191 32.04 -13.47 -23.31
CA SER A 191 32.79 -13.85 -24.52
C SER A 191 33.23 -15.31 -24.52
N LEU A 192 33.79 -15.81 -23.41
CA LEU A 192 34.34 -17.16 -23.37
C LEU A 192 33.25 -18.24 -23.34
N ASN A 193 32.07 -17.90 -22.81
CA ASN A 193 30.96 -18.83 -22.65
C ASN A 193 29.93 -18.72 -23.79
N LYS A 194 29.77 -17.55 -24.40
CA LYS A 194 28.81 -17.30 -25.49
C LYS A 194 29.43 -16.67 -26.73
N GLY A 195 30.28 -15.65 -26.58
CA GLY A 195 30.73 -14.83 -27.70
C GLY A 195 31.74 -15.43 -28.66
N ILE A 196 32.43 -16.53 -28.31
CA ILE A 196 33.54 -17.09 -29.09
C ILE A 196 33.26 -18.56 -29.43
N ALA A 197 32.86 -18.83 -30.68
CA ALA A 197 32.76 -20.20 -31.19
C ALA A 197 34.14 -20.69 -31.65
N ARG A 198 34.68 -21.70 -30.96
CA ARG A 198 35.98 -22.30 -31.29
C ARG A 198 35.88 -23.20 -32.52
N ARG A 199 36.82 -23.03 -33.47
CA ARG A 199 37.04 -24.01 -34.55
C ARG A 199 37.76 -25.24 -33.99
N SER A 200 37.61 -26.40 -34.66
CA SER A 200 38.27 -27.63 -34.22
C SER A 200 39.80 -27.48 -34.19
N GLN A 201 40.45 -28.10 -33.21
CA GLN A 201 41.91 -28.00 -33.01
C GLN A 201 42.71 -28.43 -34.25
N GLY A 202 42.17 -29.30 -35.10
CA GLY A 202 42.81 -29.72 -36.36
C GLY A 202 43.14 -28.58 -37.32
N TRP A 203 42.30 -27.53 -37.38
CA TRP A 203 42.57 -26.35 -38.22
C TRP A 203 43.77 -25.54 -37.72
N PHE A 204 43.97 -25.47 -36.41
CA PHE A 204 45.09 -24.77 -35.80
C PHE A 204 46.41 -25.53 -36.03
N TYR A 205 46.41 -26.87 -35.89
CA TYR A 205 47.59 -27.68 -36.23
C TYR A 205 47.96 -27.58 -37.72
N ALA A 206 46.96 -27.62 -38.62
CA ALA A 206 47.20 -27.47 -40.05
C ALA A 206 47.80 -26.10 -40.40
N ALA A 207 47.33 -25.03 -39.75
CA ALA A 207 47.86 -23.69 -39.95
C ALA A 207 49.27 -23.50 -39.37
N ALA A 208 49.56 -24.09 -38.20
CA ALA A 208 50.91 -24.09 -37.64
C ALA A 208 51.90 -24.83 -38.56
N ALA A 209 51.49 -25.98 -39.12
CA ALA A 209 52.29 -26.73 -40.09
C ALA A 209 52.50 -25.96 -41.41
N LEU A 210 51.44 -25.33 -41.94
CA LEU A 210 51.52 -24.48 -43.13
C LEU A 210 52.46 -23.30 -42.92
N GLY A 211 52.34 -22.60 -41.79
CA GLY A 211 53.20 -21.47 -41.47
C GLY A 211 54.67 -21.87 -41.35
N PHE A 212 54.96 -23.04 -40.76
CA PHE A 212 56.32 -23.57 -40.68
C PHE A 212 56.87 -23.92 -42.08
N LEU A 213 56.07 -24.57 -42.93
CA LEU A 213 56.47 -24.92 -44.30
C LEU A 213 56.77 -23.68 -45.14
N LEU A 214 55.94 -22.63 -45.02
CA LEU A 214 56.12 -21.37 -45.75
C LEU A 214 57.37 -20.57 -45.29
N GLN A 215 57.95 -20.88 -44.13
CA GLN A 215 59.18 -20.25 -43.63
C GLN A 215 60.47 -21.00 -44.06
N VAL A 216 60.37 -22.23 -44.57
CA VAL A 216 61.51 -23.13 -44.83
C VAL A 216 61.83 -23.25 -46.34
N ASP A 217 61.24 -22.41 -47.20
CA ASP A 217 61.37 -22.58 -48.64
C ASP A 217 62.78 -22.21 -49.16
N ARG A 218 63.37 -23.10 -49.97
CA ARG A 218 64.74 -23.00 -50.48
C ARG A 218 64.74 -22.45 -51.90
N PHE A 219 65.11 -21.19 -52.06
CA PHE A 219 65.28 -20.57 -53.37
C PHE A 219 66.75 -20.60 -53.83
N LEU A 220 66.99 -21.22 -54.98
CA LEU A 220 68.25 -21.15 -55.73
C LEU A 220 68.15 -20.05 -56.79
N LYS A 221 69.25 -19.32 -57.02
CA LYS A 221 69.34 -18.23 -58.01
C LYS A 221 70.02 -18.70 -59.29
N ASP A 222 69.56 -18.17 -60.43
CA ASP A 222 70.12 -18.30 -61.78
C ASP A 222 71.65 -18.08 -61.85
N GLY A 223 72.43 -19.13 -61.58
CA GLY A 223 73.86 -19.23 -61.91
C GLY A 223 74.87 -18.33 -61.19
N ASN A 224 74.47 -17.39 -60.32
CA ASN A 224 75.40 -16.51 -59.58
C ASN A 224 75.23 -16.62 -58.04
N PRO A 225 76.32 -16.65 -57.25
CA PRO A 225 76.25 -16.81 -55.80
C PRO A 225 75.66 -15.58 -55.10
N VAL A 226 74.75 -15.84 -54.17
CA VAL A 226 74.27 -14.88 -53.16
C VAL A 226 75.43 -14.58 -52.21
N VAL A 227 75.50 -13.36 -51.66
CA VAL A 227 76.56 -13.02 -50.71
C VAL A 227 76.46 -13.94 -49.48
N ASP A 228 77.57 -14.60 -49.10
CA ASP A 228 77.59 -15.71 -48.13
C ASP A 228 76.96 -15.37 -46.76
N TYR A 229 76.95 -14.10 -46.37
CA TYR A 229 76.35 -13.65 -45.10
C TYR A 229 74.82 -13.56 -45.13
N ALA A 230 74.20 -13.42 -46.31
CA ALA A 230 72.81 -12.98 -46.45
C ALA A 230 71.80 -14.03 -45.98
N PHE A 231 71.97 -15.29 -46.41
CA PHE A 231 71.06 -16.37 -46.05
C PHE A 231 71.18 -16.78 -44.56
N PRO A 232 72.37 -16.98 -43.97
CA PRO A 232 72.51 -17.26 -42.55
C PRO A 232 71.94 -16.16 -41.64
N LEU A 233 72.19 -14.89 -41.96
CA LEU A 233 71.64 -13.76 -41.19
C LEU A 233 70.11 -13.65 -41.33
N PHE A 234 69.56 -13.90 -42.53
CA PHE A 234 68.12 -13.95 -42.74
C PHE A 234 67.44 -15.08 -41.94
N PHE A 235 68.00 -16.30 -42.00
CA PHE A 235 67.45 -17.46 -41.28
C PHE A 235 67.54 -17.27 -39.76
N MET A 236 68.71 -16.86 -39.25
CA MET A 236 68.90 -16.56 -37.83
C MET A 236 68.00 -15.41 -37.37
N GLY A 237 67.91 -14.33 -38.14
CA GLY A 237 67.02 -13.20 -37.85
C GLY A 237 65.56 -13.61 -37.80
N THR A 238 65.10 -14.44 -38.74
CA THR A 238 63.71 -14.96 -38.77
C THR A 238 63.39 -15.83 -37.56
N MET A 239 64.32 -16.70 -37.15
CA MET A 239 64.16 -17.54 -35.95
C MET A 239 64.13 -16.70 -34.67
N LEU A 240 65.06 -15.76 -34.49
CA LEU A 240 65.07 -14.86 -33.33
C LEU A 240 63.80 -14.01 -33.26
N LEU A 241 63.35 -13.48 -34.40
CA LEU A 241 62.14 -12.67 -34.49
C LEU A 241 60.89 -13.49 -34.13
N SER A 242 60.73 -14.69 -34.69
CA SER A 242 59.61 -15.57 -34.36
C SER A 242 59.62 -15.97 -32.87
N ILE A 243 60.80 -16.25 -32.28
CA ILE A 243 60.92 -16.53 -30.84
C ILE A 243 60.52 -15.31 -29.99
N GLY A 244 61.00 -14.11 -30.33
CA GLY A 244 60.64 -12.88 -29.63
C GLY A 244 59.14 -12.58 -29.71
N MET A 245 58.54 -12.74 -30.90
CA MET A 245 57.10 -12.57 -31.12
C MET A 245 56.25 -13.59 -30.36
N PHE A 246 56.71 -14.85 -30.27
CA PHE A 246 56.07 -15.87 -29.45
C PHE A 246 56.08 -15.47 -27.96
N PHE A 247 57.22 -15.00 -27.43
CA PHE A 247 57.30 -14.55 -26.04
C PHE A 247 56.43 -13.32 -25.77
N CYS A 248 56.33 -12.37 -26.70
CA CYS A 248 55.41 -11.23 -26.58
C CYS A 248 53.95 -11.69 -26.47
N ALA A 249 53.49 -12.60 -27.35
CA ALA A 249 52.14 -13.16 -27.28
C ALA A 249 51.91 -14.02 -26.02
N PHE A 250 52.93 -14.79 -25.61
CA PHE A 250 52.90 -15.63 -24.42
C PHE A 250 52.79 -14.83 -23.12
N LEU A 251 53.51 -13.71 -22.99
CA LEU A 251 53.41 -12.80 -21.86
C LEU A 251 52.00 -12.18 -21.77
N ILE A 252 51.47 -11.71 -22.89
CA ILE A 252 50.09 -11.19 -22.98
C ILE A 252 49.10 -12.27 -22.53
N GLN A 253 49.26 -13.53 -22.96
CA GLN A 253 48.38 -14.62 -22.54
C GLN A 253 48.45 -14.90 -21.02
N ARG A 254 49.65 -14.95 -20.43
CA ARG A 254 49.84 -15.25 -18.99
C ARG A 254 49.31 -14.16 -18.06
N SER A 255 49.14 -12.95 -18.55
CA SER A 255 48.49 -11.88 -17.79
C SER A 255 47.01 -12.20 -17.44
N SER A 256 46.43 -13.23 -18.06
CA SER A 256 45.10 -13.77 -17.76
C SER A 256 45.16 -15.21 -17.24
N ALA A 257 44.50 -15.48 -16.11
CA ALA A 257 44.27 -16.82 -15.59
C ALA A 257 42.86 -17.30 -15.93
N LYS A 258 42.67 -18.61 -16.11
CA LYS A 258 41.36 -19.21 -16.39
C LYS A 258 40.98 -20.19 -15.30
N CYS A 259 39.77 -20.04 -14.78
CA CYS A 259 39.13 -20.98 -13.86
C CYS A 259 38.05 -21.76 -14.63
N TYR A 260 38.05 -23.08 -14.45
CA TYR A 260 37.07 -23.98 -15.05
C TYR A 260 36.13 -24.46 -13.95
N ILE A 261 34.84 -24.18 -14.08
CA ILE A 261 33.84 -24.54 -13.07
C ILE A 261 32.82 -25.47 -13.71
N ARG A 262 32.46 -26.52 -12.99
CA ARG A 262 31.52 -27.55 -13.46
C ARG A 262 30.42 -27.80 -12.43
N PRO A 263 29.18 -28.04 -12.87
CA PRO A 263 28.09 -28.41 -11.98
C PRO A 263 28.23 -29.87 -11.50
N THR A 264 27.84 -30.13 -10.25
CA THR A 264 27.68 -31.48 -9.68
C THR A 264 26.25 -32.00 -9.84
N VAL A 265 25.29 -31.07 -9.92
CA VAL A 265 23.84 -31.30 -10.10
C VAL A 265 23.34 -30.66 -11.40
N PRO A 266 22.26 -31.16 -12.02
CA PRO A 266 21.74 -30.57 -13.25
C PRO A 266 21.46 -29.08 -13.07
N SER A 267 22.10 -28.26 -13.89
CA SER A 267 22.09 -26.80 -13.73
C SER A 267 21.89 -26.07 -15.07
N LYS A 268 21.55 -24.78 -14.99
CA LYS A 268 21.49 -23.82 -16.09
C LYS A 268 22.07 -22.49 -15.66
N ILE A 269 22.70 -21.77 -16.60
CA ILE A 269 23.18 -20.40 -16.39
C ILE A 269 22.42 -19.49 -17.34
N TYR A 270 21.92 -18.38 -16.80
CA TYR A 270 21.27 -17.30 -17.51
C TYR A 270 22.07 -16.01 -17.35
N TRP A 271 22.21 -15.26 -18.43
CA TRP A 271 22.78 -13.91 -18.41
C TRP A 271 21.74 -12.92 -18.89
N LEU A 272 21.36 -11.98 -18.02
CA LEU A 272 20.41 -10.92 -18.31
C LEU A 272 21.12 -9.57 -18.35
N GLN A 273 21.03 -8.91 -19.50
CA GLN A 273 21.50 -7.55 -19.73
C GLN A 273 20.29 -6.64 -19.92
N PRO A 274 20.19 -5.54 -19.15
CA PRO A 274 19.15 -4.54 -19.33
C PRO A 274 19.31 -3.76 -20.63
N GLY A 275 18.17 -3.33 -21.18
CA GLY A 275 18.12 -2.44 -22.33
C GLY A 275 18.49 -1.01 -21.98
N ASP A 276 18.79 -0.24 -23.02
CA ASP A 276 19.14 1.18 -22.96
C ASP A 276 20.21 1.52 -21.92
N GLN A 277 21.18 0.62 -21.79
CA GLN A 277 22.32 0.83 -20.91
C GLN A 277 23.39 1.64 -21.65
N ASP A 278 23.67 2.84 -21.15
CA ASP A 278 24.76 3.68 -21.62
C ASP A 278 26.09 3.24 -21.01
N VAL A 279 27.04 2.86 -21.86
CA VAL A 279 28.44 2.62 -21.45
C VAL A 279 29.38 3.34 -22.40
N GLY A 280 30.01 4.41 -21.89
CA GLY A 280 30.71 5.38 -22.74
C GLY A 280 29.72 6.09 -23.67
N ASP A 281 30.06 6.17 -24.96
CA ASP A 281 29.24 6.84 -25.98
C ASP A 281 28.24 5.90 -26.70
N ARG A 282 27.99 4.70 -26.15
CA ARG A 282 27.17 3.65 -26.81
C ARG A 282 26.05 3.15 -25.90
N THR A 283 24.87 3.00 -26.50
CA THR A 283 23.69 2.36 -25.92
C THR A 283 23.67 0.87 -26.26
N PHE A 284 23.36 0.04 -25.27
CA PHE A 284 23.24 -1.42 -25.42
C PHE A 284 21.80 -1.87 -25.18
N GLY A 285 21.28 -2.73 -26.07
CA GLY A 285 19.91 -3.25 -25.99
C GLY A 285 19.74 -4.42 -25.03
N ALA A 286 18.50 -4.79 -24.72
CA ALA A 286 18.18 -5.88 -23.81
C ALA A 286 18.59 -7.25 -24.38
N TYR A 287 19.22 -8.09 -23.55
CA TYR A 287 19.72 -9.39 -23.98
C TYR A 287 19.57 -10.46 -22.90
N LEU A 288 19.02 -11.62 -23.28
CA LEU A 288 18.91 -12.79 -22.43
C LEU A 288 19.56 -13.99 -23.12
N ALA A 289 20.59 -14.56 -22.49
CA ALA A 289 21.27 -15.76 -22.96
C ALA A 289 21.15 -16.92 -21.97
N VAL A 290 21.19 -18.15 -22.50
CA VAL A 290 21.15 -19.40 -21.71
C VAL A 290 22.21 -20.35 -22.21
N ASN A 291 22.93 -21.03 -21.32
CA ASN A 291 24.06 -21.91 -21.66
C ASN A 291 23.73 -23.23 -22.41
N GLU A 292 22.60 -23.34 -23.11
CA GLU A 292 22.14 -24.60 -23.71
C GLU A 292 22.88 -25.00 -25.01
N GLY A 293 23.17 -26.31 -25.15
CA GLY A 293 23.25 -27.02 -26.43
C GLY A 293 21.86 -27.52 -26.86
N SER A 294 21.74 -28.28 -27.96
CA SER A 294 20.48 -28.59 -28.69
C SER A 294 19.28 -29.18 -27.90
N SER A 295 19.42 -29.53 -26.62
CA SER A 295 18.33 -30.00 -25.75
C SER A 295 18.10 -29.01 -24.59
N ALA A 296 16.93 -28.37 -24.53
CA ALA A 296 16.56 -27.31 -23.59
C ALA A 296 16.41 -27.75 -22.09
N GLN A 297 17.16 -28.76 -21.64
CA GLN A 297 17.08 -29.37 -20.32
C GLN A 297 18.32 -29.04 -19.47
N ALA A 298 18.15 -28.99 -18.15
CA ALA A 298 19.26 -28.80 -17.22
C ALA A 298 20.24 -29.97 -17.35
N SER A 299 21.55 -29.68 -17.39
CA SER A 299 22.58 -30.69 -17.67
C SER A 299 23.73 -30.59 -16.67
N LYS A 300 24.41 -31.72 -16.47
CA LYS A 300 25.69 -31.80 -15.74
C LYS A 300 26.90 -31.58 -16.66
N ASP A 301 26.70 -31.68 -17.97
CA ASP A 301 27.77 -31.58 -18.97
C ASP A 301 28.06 -30.11 -19.36
N LEU A 302 27.97 -29.20 -18.39
CA LEU A 302 28.27 -27.79 -18.60
C LEU A 302 29.70 -27.48 -18.17
N LEU A 303 30.39 -26.69 -18.99
CA LEU A 303 31.70 -26.13 -18.67
C LEU A 303 31.58 -24.61 -18.64
N TYR A 304 31.68 -24.02 -17.45
CA TYR A 304 31.75 -22.57 -17.29
C TYR A 304 33.20 -22.15 -17.17
N ILE A 305 33.62 -21.23 -18.04
CA ILE A 305 35.00 -20.74 -18.09
C ILE A 305 34.98 -19.29 -17.64
N LYS A 306 35.72 -18.99 -16.57
CA LYS A 306 35.94 -17.62 -16.10
C LYS A 306 37.38 -17.25 -16.35
N SER A 307 37.63 -16.07 -16.93
CA SER A 307 38.97 -15.49 -16.99
C SER A 307 39.09 -14.34 -16.00
N VAL A 308 40.17 -14.33 -15.24
CA VAL A 308 40.49 -13.32 -14.23
C VAL A 308 41.89 -12.78 -14.54
N ARG A 309 42.12 -11.49 -14.31
CA ARG A 309 43.45 -10.89 -14.45
C ARG A 309 44.36 -11.44 -13.35
N SER A 310 45.49 -12.05 -13.74
CA SER A 310 46.49 -12.47 -12.75
C SER A 310 47.32 -11.26 -12.32
N PRO A 311 47.66 -11.09 -11.03
CA PRO A 311 48.63 -10.08 -10.63
C PRO A 311 49.96 -10.37 -11.34
N VAL A 312 50.53 -9.35 -11.98
CA VAL A 312 51.83 -9.48 -12.66
C VAL A 312 52.91 -9.63 -11.58
N GLU A 313 53.44 -10.84 -11.42
CA GLU A 313 54.55 -11.09 -10.51
C GLU A 313 55.83 -10.40 -11.02
N SER A 314 56.66 -9.88 -10.11
CA SER A 314 57.92 -9.18 -10.44
C SER A 314 58.92 -10.02 -11.26
N THR A 315 58.72 -11.34 -11.28
CA THR A 315 59.42 -12.36 -12.06
C THR A 315 59.26 -12.24 -13.58
N GLU A 316 58.24 -11.53 -14.07
CA GLU A 316 57.96 -11.45 -15.53
C GLU A 316 58.65 -10.27 -16.23
N GLN A 317 59.18 -9.28 -15.50
CA GLN A 317 59.94 -8.16 -16.08
C GLN A 317 61.21 -8.55 -16.86
N PRO A 318 62.08 -9.47 -16.38
CA PRO A 318 63.23 -9.91 -17.17
C PRO A 318 62.81 -10.67 -18.43
N LEU A 319 61.68 -11.37 -18.39
CA LEU A 319 61.14 -12.08 -19.55
C LEU A 319 60.58 -11.11 -20.60
N LEU A 320 59.94 -10.02 -20.18
CA LEU A 320 59.51 -8.92 -21.07
C LEU A 320 60.71 -8.26 -21.74
N ALA A 321 61.76 -7.92 -20.99
CA ALA A 321 62.98 -7.34 -21.56
C ALA A 321 63.64 -8.29 -22.57
N LEU A 322 63.70 -9.60 -22.25
CA LEU A 322 64.20 -10.63 -23.16
C LEU A 322 63.34 -10.73 -24.44
N ALA A 323 62.02 -10.74 -24.33
CA ALA A 323 61.11 -10.84 -25.46
C ALA A 323 61.25 -9.63 -26.42
N VAL A 324 61.29 -8.42 -25.87
CA VAL A 324 61.45 -7.19 -26.65
C VAL A 324 62.83 -7.13 -27.31
N THR A 325 63.91 -7.41 -26.57
CA THR A 325 65.27 -7.40 -27.12
C THR A 325 65.46 -8.45 -28.20
N THR A 326 64.99 -9.69 -28.00
CA THR A 326 65.08 -10.75 -29.01
C THR A 326 64.26 -10.45 -30.26
N ALA A 327 63.06 -9.87 -30.13
CA ALA A 327 62.26 -9.46 -31.28
C ALA A 327 62.92 -8.32 -32.08
N VAL A 328 63.43 -7.28 -31.41
CA VAL A 328 64.07 -6.13 -32.07
C VAL A 328 65.39 -6.55 -32.74
N VAL A 329 66.24 -7.30 -32.04
CA VAL A 329 67.49 -7.83 -32.61
C VAL A 329 67.20 -8.75 -33.79
N GLY A 330 66.26 -9.69 -33.65
CA GLY A 330 65.83 -10.58 -34.72
C GLY A 330 65.36 -9.82 -35.97
N PHE A 331 64.54 -8.78 -35.78
CA PHE A 331 64.07 -7.91 -36.87
C PHE A 331 65.24 -7.22 -37.59
N VAL A 332 66.18 -6.61 -36.85
CA VAL A 332 67.34 -5.92 -37.45
C VAL A 332 68.24 -6.92 -38.18
N THR A 333 68.51 -8.10 -37.60
CA THR A 333 69.33 -9.15 -38.24
C THR A 333 68.66 -9.70 -39.50
N GLN A 334 67.34 -9.92 -39.46
CA GLN A 334 66.56 -10.36 -40.63
C GLN A 334 66.58 -9.29 -41.73
N PHE A 335 66.46 -8.02 -41.37
CA PHE A 335 66.50 -6.88 -42.30
C PHE A 335 67.86 -6.76 -43.01
N VAL A 336 68.95 -6.94 -42.27
CA VAL A 336 70.31 -6.98 -42.86
C VAL A 336 70.47 -8.18 -43.81
N GLY A 337 69.92 -9.35 -43.44
CA GLY A 337 69.90 -10.53 -44.30
C GLY A 337 69.10 -10.32 -45.60
N PHE A 338 67.95 -9.65 -45.53
CA PHE A 338 67.14 -9.30 -46.70
C PHE A 338 67.90 -8.47 -47.74
N ARG A 339 68.75 -7.53 -47.29
CA ARG A 339 69.54 -6.67 -48.18
C ARG A 339 70.49 -7.44 -49.10
N GLY A 340 70.89 -8.65 -48.72
CA GLY A 340 71.78 -9.50 -49.52
C GLY A 340 71.07 -10.56 -50.38
N LEU A 341 69.74 -10.66 -50.32
CA LEU A 341 68.94 -11.69 -51.00
C LEU A 341 68.24 -11.18 -52.27
N HIS A 342 67.81 -12.10 -53.15
CA HIS A 342 67.10 -11.75 -54.38
C HIS A 342 65.68 -11.23 -54.11
N ALA A 343 65.19 -10.28 -54.92
CA ALA A 343 63.88 -9.67 -54.77
C ALA A 343 62.71 -10.69 -54.74
N SER A 344 62.87 -11.85 -55.40
CA SER A 344 61.88 -12.94 -55.34
C SER A 344 61.73 -13.56 -53.95
N VAL A 345 62.80 -13.60 -53.14
CA VAL A 345 62.75 -14.12 -51.76
C VAL A 345 62.03 -13.14 -50.83
N ILE A 346 62.28 -11.84 -51.03
CA ILE A 346 61.56 -10.77 -50.33
C ILE A 346 60.07 -10.84 -50.70
N LEU A 347 59.74 -10.99 -51.98
CA LEU A 347 58.36 -11.12 -52.46
C LEU A 347 57.68 -12.41 -51.94
N ALA A 348 58.38 -13.54 -51.91
CA ALA A 348 57.87 -14.80 -51.36
C ALA A 348 57.63 -14.71 -49.84
N GLN A 349 58.50 -14.02 -49.11
CA GLN A 349 58.34 -13.82 -47.67
C GLN A 349 57.21 -12.84 -47.33
N VAL A 350 57.07 -11.76 -48.10
CA VAL A 350 55.90 -10.86 -48.01
C VAL A 350 54.62 -11.60 -48.40
N GLY A 351 54.65 -12.44 -49.44
CA GLY A 351 53.55 -13.31 -49.83
C GLY A 351 53.18 -14.35 -48.76
N SER A 352 54.17 -14.95 -48.09
CA SER A 352 54.01 -15.91 -46.98
C SER A 352 53.38 -15.25 -45.74
N THR A 353 53.91 -14.09 -45.33
CA THR A 353 53.35 -13.29 -44.22
C THR A 353 51.92 -12.80 -44.50
N PHE A 354 51.62 -12.44 -45.75
CA PHE A 354 50.26 -12.08 -46.19
C PHE A 354 49.33 -13.30 -46.26
N LEU A 355 49.77 -14.44 -46.80
CA LEU A 355 48.98 -15.68 -46.80
C LEU A 355 48.67 -16.12 -45.37
N MET A 356 49.65 -16.05 -44.48
CA MET A 356 49.45 -16.39 -43.08
C MET A 356 48.59 -15.35 -42.33
N SER A 357 48.57 -14.09 -42.77
CA SER A 357 47.61 -13.10 -42.22
C SER A 357 46.18 -13.45 -42.64
N ILE A 358 45.97 -13.93 -43.88
CA ILE A 358 44.67 -14.46 -44.35
C ILE A 358 44.28 -15.72 -43.58
N VAL A 359 45.22 -16.64 -43.33
CA VAL A 359 44.98 -17.84 -42.53
C VAL A 359 44.60 -17.47 -41.11
N ARG A 360 45.32 -16.53 -40.47
CA ARG A 360 44.97 -15.97 -39.15
C ARG A 360 43.58 -15.35 -39.15
N ALA A 361 43.25 -14.55 -40.16
CA ALA A 361 41.92 -13.95 -40.32
C ALA A 361 40.82 -15.00 -40.55
N SER A 362 41.15 -16.12 -41.21
CA SER A 362 40.22 -17.23 -41.50
C SER A 362 40.02 -18.15 -40.31
N LEU A 363 41.03 -18.31 -39.46
CA LEU A 363 40.98 -19.02 -38.19
C LEU A 363 40.28 -18.23 -37.09
N ARG A 364 39.97 -16.96 -37.34
CA ARG A 364 39.20 -16.11 -36.44
C ARG A 364 37.96 -16.87 -35.96
N THR A 365 37.81 -16.91 -34.64
CA THR A 365 36.67 -17.53 -33.99
C THR A 365 35.39 -16.84 -34.43
N LYS A 366 34.38 -17.61 -34.86
CA LYS A 366 33.08 -17.03 -35.23
C LYS A 366 32.46 -16.44 -33.96
N ARG A 367 31.95 -15.21 -34.05
CA ARG A 367 31.17 -14.62 -32.95
C ARG A 367 29.72 -15.10 -33.03
N SER A 368 29.10 -15.22 -31.87
CA SER A 368 27.67 -15.51 -31.71
C SER A 368 26.82 -14.56 -32.58
N GLY A 369 25.89 -15.11 -33.35
CA GLY A 369 24.97 -14.35 -34.19
C GLY A 369 23.77 -13.79 -33.41
N SER A 370 22.96 -12.95 -34.05
CA SER A 370 21.75 -12.35 -33.45
C SER A 370 20.68 -13.36 -33.00
N ASN A 371 20.75 -14.60 -33.47
CA ASN A 371 19.78 -15.67 -33.14
C ASN A 371 19.95 -16.26 -31.72
N GLU A 372 20.94 -15.82 -30.93
CA GLU A 372 21.17 -16.33 -29.57
C GLU A 372 20.39 -15.60 -28.48
N ASN A 373 19.78 -14.44 -28.76
CA ASN A 373 18.93 -13.74 -27.79
C ASN A 373 17.61 -14.51 -27.63
N ARG A 374 17.26 -14.88 -26.39
CA ARG A 374 16.01 -15.58 -26.09
C ARG A 374 14.79 -14.66 -26.06
N PHE A 375 14.99 -13.36 -25.88
CA PHE A 375 13.91 -12.41 -26.04
C PHE A 375 13.48 -12.35 -27.51
N THR A 376 12.18 -12.44 -27.75
CA THR A 376 11.62 -12.20 -29.08
C THR A 376 11.73 -10.71 -29.43
N LYS A 377 11.81 -10.36 -30.72
CA LYS A 377 11.83 -8.95 -31.17
C LYS A 377 10.78 -8.05 -30.48
N PRO A 378 9.48 -8.43 -30.41
CA PRO A 378 8.50 -7.60 -29.72
C PRO A 378 8.74 -7.50 -28.21
N GLU A 379 9.27 -8.54 -27.56
CA GLU A 379 9.63 -8.47 -26.13
C GLU A 379 10.80 -7.51 -25.91
N ILE A 380 11.79 -7.48 -26.81
CA ILE A 380 12.91 -6.53 -26.72
C ILE A 380 12.39 -5.09 -26.76
N ASP A 381 11.50 -4.77 -27.71
CA ASP A 381 10.93 -3.41 -27.85
C ASP A 381 10.10 -3.00 -26.61
N LEU A 382 9.36 -3.94 -26.01
CA LEU A 382 8.56 -3.69 -24.80
C LEU A 382 9.45 -3.50 -23.56
N VAL A 383 10.46 -4.34 -23.42
CA VAL A 383 11.37 -4.35 -22.26
C VAL A 383 12.25 -3.12 -22.26
N SER A 384 12.80 -2.69 -23.40
CA SER A 384 13.63 -1.49 -23.49
C SER A 384 12.85 -0.23 -23.08
N HIS A 385 11.59 -0.09 -23.53
CA HIS A 385 10.78 1.08 -23.24
C HIS A 385 10.40 1.24 -21.75
N ARG A 386 10.27 0.14 -20.99
CA ARG A 386 9.74 0.15 -19.61
C ARG A 386 10.69 -0.40 -18.54
N LYS A 387 11.86 -0.93 -18.92
CA LYS A 387 12.85 -1.53 -18.01
C LYS A 387 12.26 -2.66 -17.13
N GLN A 388 11.51 -3.55 -17.77
CA GLN A 388 10.81 -4.70 -17.14
C GLN A 388 11.46 -6.06 -17.48
N GLU A 389 12.77 -6.07 -17.65
CA GLU A 389 13.56 -7.26 -17.99
C GLU A 389 13.34 -8.40 -16.99
N LEU A 390 13.29 -8.08 -15.70
CA LEU A 390 13.16 -9.06 -14.62
C LEU A 390 11.79 -9.74 -14.62
N ASP A 391 10.74 -8.99 -14.97
CA ASP A 391 9.38 -9.49 -15.05
C ASP A 391 9.24 -10.42 -16.25
N CYS A 392 9.78 -10.02 -17.40
CA CYS A 392 9.89 -10.88 -18.59
C CYS A 392 10.71 -12.15 -18.31
N PHE A 393 11.83 -12.01 -17.60
CA PHE A 393 12.69 -13.13 -17.24
C PHE A 393 12.01 -14.12 -16.30
N ALA A 394 11.25 -13.65 -15.30
CA ALA A 394 10.45 -14.51 -14.42
C ALA A 394 9.38 -15.30 -15.19
N PHE A 395 8.72 -14.67 -16.17
CA PHE A 395 7.79 -15.37 -17.07
C PHE A 395 8.47 -16.48 -17.87
N HIS A 396 9.70 -16.24 -18.35
CA HIS A 396 10.46 -17.22 -19.11
C HIS A 396 10.91 -18.41 -18.25
N LEU A 397 11.34 -18.16 -17.00
CA LEU A 397 11.78 -19.20 -16.07
C LEU A 397 10.65 -20.16 -15.67
N GLU A 398 9.48 -19.62 -15.32
CA GLU A 398 8.34 -20.43 -14.86
C GLU A 398 7.40 -20.89 -16.00
N GLY A 399 7.63 -20.44 -17.24
CA GLY A 399 6.81 -20.79 -18.40
C GLY A 399 5.39 -20.23 -18.33
N ILE A 400 5.25 -18.98 -17.89
CA ILE A 400 3.94 -18.32 -17.68
C ILE A 400 3.52 -17.56 -18.93
N ARG A 401 2.23 -17.65 -19.25
CA ARG A 401 1.60 -16.92 -20.38
C ARG A 401 0.96 -15.62 -19.92
N SER A 402 0.19 -15.65 -18.83
CA SER A 402 -0.47 -14.47 -18.26
C SER A 402 -0.59 -14.55 -16.74
N PHE A 403 -0.60 -13.38 -16.11
CA PHE A 403 -0.77 -13.15 -14.68
C PHE A 403 -1.73 -11.97 -14.48
N GLU A 404 -2.94 -12.22 -13.97
CA GLU A 404 -4.00 -11.21 -13.84
C GLU A 404 -4.51 -11.13 -12.41
N LEU A 405 -4.49 -9.95 -11.79
CA LEU A 405 -5.10 -9.71 -10.48
C LEU A 405 -6.63 -9.62 -10.59
N MET A 406 -7.34 -10.35 -9.73
CA MET A 406 -8.79 -10.57 -9.80
C MET A 406 -9.58 -9.78 -8.75
N VAL A 407 -10.87 -9.50 -9.01
CA VAL A 407 -11.81 -8.95 -8.01
C VAL A 407 -12.54 -10.05 -7.25
N ASN A 408 -12.43 -10.03 -5.92
CA ASN A 408 -13.33 -10.73 -5.01
C ASN A 408 -14.78 -10.31 -5.27
N GLY A 409 -15.54 -11.15 -5.97
CA GLY A 409 -16.97 -11.36 -5.71
C GLY A 409 -17.09 -12.47 -4.67
N VAL A 410 -18.02 -12.30 -3.73
CA VAL A 410 -18.52 -13.29 -2.76
C VAL A 410 -18.14 -14.74 -3.10
N PRO A 411 -17.53 -15.53 -2.20
CA PRO A 411 -17.43 -16.97 -2.42
C PRO A 411 -18.86 -17.49 -2.58
N ALA A 412 -19.18 -17.98 -3.78
CA ALA A 412 -20.45 -18.66 -4.00
C ALA A 412 -20.65 -19.68 -2.87
N SER A 413 -21.84 -19.63 -2.26
CA SER A 413 -22.41 -20.50 -1.22
C SER A 413 -21.53 -21.62 -0.65
N PRO A 414 -21.54 -21.85 0.69
CA PRO A 414 -20.69 -22.82 1.39
C PRO A 414 -21.14 -24.29 1.20
N SER A 415 -21.41 -24.68 -0.04
CA SER A 415 -21.68 -26.04 -0.46
C SER A 415 -20.90 -26.27 -1.74
N GLN A 416 -19.79 -26.99 -1.62
CA GLN A 416 -18.79 -27.32 -2.65
C GLN A 416 -17.59 -26.39 -2.80
N VAL A 417 -17.12 -25.78 -1.72
CA VAL A 417 -15.67 -25.69 -1.52
C VAL A 417 -15.28 -27.01 -0.86
N HIS A 418 -14.61 -27.91 -1.59
CA HIS A 418 -13.88 -29.00 -0.96
C HIS A 418 -12.73 -28.38 -0.17
N VAL A 419 -13.04 -28.03 1.07
CA VAL A 419 -12.11 -27.65 2.13
C VAL A 419 -11.23 -28.86 2.40
N ASN A 420 -9.99 -28.81 1.95
CA ASN A 420 -8.90 -29.54 2.58
C ASN A 420 -7.99 -28.55 3.31
N GLN A 421 -8.56 -27.81 4.28
CA GLN A 421 -7.82 -27.14 5.34
C GLN A 421 -8.66 -27.15 6.62
N THR A 422 -8.48 -28.19 7.44
CA THR A 422 -8.88 -28.19 8.85
C THR A 422 -7.76 -27.55 9.66
N PHE A 423 -8.07 -26.42 10.32
CA PHE A 423 -7.26 -25.89 11.42
C PHE A 423 -7.54 -26.72 12.68
N GLY A 424 -6.47 -27.24 13.28
CA GLY A 424 -6.46 -27.87 14.60
C GLY A 424 -5.10 -27.65 15.26
N THR A 425 -5.11 -26.80 16.27
CA THR A 425 -4.16 -26.65 17.39
C THR A 425 -2.87 -27.50 17.40
N SER A 426 -1.74 -26.79 17.51
CA SER A 426 -0.49 -27.23 18.16
C SER A 426 -0.05 -28.68 17.96
N SER A 427 0.80 -28.92 16.96
CA SER A 427 2.03 -29.70 17.12
C SER A 427 2.77 -29.80 15.78
N THR A 428 4.09 -29.84 15.90
CA THR A 428 5.08 -30.09 14.86
C THR A 428 4.71 -31.20 13.89
N THR A 429 4.39 -30.87 12.63
CA THR A 429 4.64 -31.72 11.45
C THR A 429 4.55 -30.89 10.16
N HIS A 430 5.69 -30.70 9.48
CA HIS A 430 5.78 -30.10 8.15
C HIS A 430 5.28 -31.10 7.08
N GLY A 431 4.16 -30.78 6.43
CA GLY A 431 3.72 -31.42 5.18
C GLY A 431 3.68 -30.38 4.06
N ALA A 432 4.48 -30.57 3.01
CA ALA A 432 4.68 -29.63 1.92
C ALA A 432 3.42 -29.47 1.02
N GLN A 433 2.86 -28.26 0.95
CA GLN A 433 1.86 -27.88 -0.04
C GLN A 433 2.53 -27.70 -1.41
N LYS A 434 2.02 -28.36 -2.46
CA LYS A 434 2.42 -28.09 -3.85
C LYS A 434 1.97 -26.68 -4.23
N HIS A 435 2.90 -25.72 -4.29
CA HIS A 435 2.61 -24.35 -4.71
C HIS A 435 2.16 -24.29 -6.17
N GLY A 436 1.11 -23.49 -6.43
CA GLY A 436 0.63 -23.20 -7.78
C GLY A 436 1.66 -22.45 -8.62
N SER A 437 1.49 -22.45 -9.95
CA SER A 437 2.45 -21.83 -10.88
C SER A 437 2.59 -20.32 -10.67
N GLY A 438 1.53 -19.62 -10.25
CA GLY A 438 1.60 -18.18 -10.06
C GLY A 438 2.29 -17.79 -8.74
N THR A 439 2.08 -18.55 -7.67
CA THR A 439 2.83 -18.39 -6.41
C THR A 439 4.33 -18.60 -6.63
N ARG A 440 4.70 -19.60 -7.45
CA ARG A 440 6.11 -19.82 -7.86
C ARG A 440 6.66 -18.65 -8.66
N ALA A 441 5.87 -18.05 -9.55
CA ALA A 441 6.25 -16.83 -10.27
C ALA A 441 6.62 -15.68 -9.34
N ILE A 442 5.79 -15.42 -8.33
CA ILE A 442 6.00 -14.37 -7.34
C ILE A 442 7.29 -14.68 -6.57
N GLN A 443 7.47 -15.91 -6.07
CA GLN A 443 8.67 -16.32 -5.35
C GLN A 443 9.95 -16.18 -6.20
N THR A 444 9.90 -16.60 -7.47
CA THR A 444 11.01 -16.48 -8.43
C THR A 444 11.34 -15.01 -8.68
N ARG A 445 10.33 -14.15 -8.90
CA ARG A 445 10.54 -12.71 -9.11
C ARG A 445 11.02 -11.97 -7.85
N THR A 446 10.55 -12.37 -6.66
CA THR A 446 11.04 -11.90 -5.36
C THR A 446 12.50 -12.29 -5.16
N ARG A 447 12.88 -13.52 -5.51
CA ARG A 447 14.29 -13.96 -5.44
C ARG A 447 15.17 -13.17 -6.40
N LEU A 448 14.72 -12.93 -7.64
CA LEU A 448 15.45 -12.08 -8.58
C LEU A 448 15.65 -10.66 -8.06
N ALA A 449 14.64 -10.07 -7.41
CA ALA A 449 14.74 -8.76 -6.77
C ALA A 449 15.77 -8.71 -5.63
N GLN A 450 15.84 -9.77 -4.81
CA GLN A 450 16.83 -9.90 -3.73
C GLN A 450 18.25 -9.98 -4.28
N LEU A 451 18.46 -10.77 -5.34
CA LEU A 451 19.79 -10.97 -5.94
C LEU A 451 20.41 -9.66 -6.46
N ILE A 452 19.58 -8.74 -6.97
CA ILE A 452 20.05 -7.42 -7.42
C ILE A 452 20.19 -6.40 -6.28
N SER A 453 19.64 -6.68 -5.08
CA SER A 453 19.77 -5.83 -3.88
C SER A 453 20.93 -6.26 -2.97
N GLU A 454 21.24 -7.56 -2.91
CA GLU A 454 22.34 -8.13 -2.11
C GLU A 454 23.74 -7.93 -2.75
N GLY A 455 23.79 -7.48 -4.02
CA GLY A 455 25.03 -7.18 -4.75
C GLY A 455 25.78 -5.95 -4.19
N SER A 456 26.50 -6.14 -3.09
CA SER A 456 27.22 -5.12 -2.32
C SER A 456 28.54 -4.63 -2.98
N HIS A 457 28.52 -4.24 -4.26
CA HIS A 457 29.63 -3.52 -4.89
C HIS A 457 29.11 -2.30 -5.66
N ASP A 458 29.77 -1.15 -5.45
CA ASP A 458 29.26 0.22 -5.67
C ASP A 458 28.87 0.61 -7.11
N GLY A 459 29.01 -0.29 -8.10
CA GLY A 459 28.66 -0.06 -9.51
C GLY A 459 27.50 -0.91 -10.07
N MET A 460 26.91 -1.79 -9.25
CA MET A 460 25.97 -2.84 -9.70
C MET A 460 24.52 -2.66 -9.20
N LYS A 461 24.17 -1.51 -8.63
CA LYS A 461 22.87 -1.28 -7.99
C LYS A 461 21.77 -1.05 -9.06
N TRP A 462 20.79 -1.95 -9.12
CA TRP A 462 19.57 -1.83 -9.95
C TRP A 462 18.47 -1.04 -9.21
N ASP A 463 18.85 -0.03 -8.43
CA ASP A 463 17.92 0.69 -7.57
C ASP A 463 16.99 1.62 -8.38
N ASP A 464 17.44 2.07 -9.56
CA ASP A 464 16.69 2.98 -10.44
C ASP A 464 15.56 2.30 -11.26
N LEU A 465 15.10 1.12 -10.87
CA LEU A 465 14.04 0.39 -11.59
C LEU A 465 12.67 1.03 -11.34
N PRO A 466 11.88 1.35 -12.40
CA PRO A 466 10.57 2.02 -12.24
C PRO A 466 9.60 1.25 -11.33
N ILE A 467 9.49 -0.06 -11.51
CA ILE A 467 8.60 -0.93 -10.71
C ILE A 467 9.05 -0.98 -9.25
N ARG A 468 10.35 -1.01 -8.98
CA ARG A 468 10.91 -0.97 -7.62
C ARG A 468 10.60 0.34 -6.92
N GLN A 469 10.80 1.48 -7.60
CA GLN A 469 10.47 2.79 -7.05
C GLN A 469 8.99 2.91 -6.72
N ILE A 470 8.11 2.41 -7.60
CA ILE A 470 6.65 2.46 -7.39
C ILE A 470 6.23 1.50 -6.26
N ALA A 471 6.84 0.33 -6.15
CA ALA A 471 6.60 -0.60 -5.02
C ALA A 471 7.03 0.02 -3.68
N CYS A 472 8.17 0.71 -3.63
CA CYS A 472 8.60 1.48 -2.46
C CYS A 472 7.60 2.59 -2.10
N ASN A 473 7.13 3.35 -3.09
CA ASN A 473 6.12 4.39 -2.89
C ASN A 473 4.79 3.82 -2.36
N LEU A 474 4.35 2.69 -2.93
CA LEU A 474 3.16 1.96 -2.48
C LEU A 474 3.32 1.46 -1.04
N ALA A 475 4.46 0.87 -0.70
CA ALA A 475 4.75 0.42 0.65
C ALA A 475 4.71 1.57 1.67
N LYS A 476 5.29 2.72 1.33
CA LYS A 476 5.23 3.94 2.17
C LYS A 476 3.80 4.46 2.32
N ALA A 477 3.00 4.45 1.26
CA ALA A 477 1.60 4.86 1.35
C ALA A 477 0.77 3.91 2.22
N ILE A 478 0.98 2.60 2.10
CA ILE A 478 0.31 1.59 2.93
C ILE A 478 0.69 1.76 4.42
N THR A 479 1.98 1.89 4.72
CA THR A 479 2.49 2.03 6.08
C THR A 479 2.09 3.38 6.71
N GLY A 480 2.12 4.48 5.95
CA GLY A 480 1.61 5.78 6.36
C GLY A 480 0.11 5.76 6.67
N THR A 481 -0.69 5.05 5.85
CA THR A 481 -2.13 4.89 6.12
C THR A 481 -2.39 4.05 7.37
N MET A 482 -1.62 2.98 7.60
CA MET A 482 -1.71 2.20 8.85
C MET A 482 -1.31 3.04 10.08
N ALA A 483 -0.33 3.94 9.96
CA ALA A 483 0.04 4.86 11.02
C ALA A 483 -1.14 5.79 11.39
N LEU A 484 -1.83 6.38 10.40
CA LEU A 484 -3.03 7.19 10.63
C LEU A 484 -4.15 6.41 11.33
N PHE A 485 -4.43 5.17 10.89
CA PHE A 485 -5.45 4.35 11.55
C PHE A 485 -5.08 3.97 12.99
N SER A 486 -3.78 3.81 13.27
CA SER A 486 -3.27 3.56 14.63
C SER A 486 -3.48 4.79 15.53
N GLU A 487 -3.26 6.00 15.02
CA GLU A 487 -3.54 7.24 15.75
C GLU A 487 -5.04 7.43 16.04
N TRP A 488 -5.91 7.02 15.11
CA TRP A 488 -7.36 7.14 15.26
C TRP A 488 -7.99 6.10 16.20
N LYS A 489 -7.18 5.25 16.84
CA LYS A 489 -7.57 4.17 17.76
C LYS A 489 -8.53 3.12 17.15
N HIS A 490 -8.50 2.96 15.83
CA HIS A 490 -9.42 2.05 15.11
C HIS A 490 -8.87 0.64 14.90
N ILE A 491 -7.55 0.44 14.98
CA ILE A 491 -6.90 -0.86 14.75
C ILE A 491 -6.10 -1.23 16.00
N ILE A 492 -6.46 -2.35 16.63
CA ILE A 492 -5.89 -2.81 17.92
C ILE A 492 -4.81 -3.90 17.72
N LYS A 493 -4.74 -4.54 16.55
CA LYS A 493 -3.83 -5.66 16.29
C LYS A 493 -2.46 -5.19 15.80
N ASP A 494 -1.38 -5.80 16.30
CA ASP A 494 0.01 -5.52 15.89
C ASP A 494 0.40 -6.17 14.55
N THR A 495 -0.47 -7.02 14.00
CA THR A 495 -0.28 -7.67 12.71
C THR A 495 -1.57 -7.62 11.89
N HIS A 496 -1.45 -7.23 10.63
CA HIS A 496 -2.55 -7.27 9.64
C HIS A 496 -2.08 -7.98 8.38
N SER A 497 -2.99 -8.54 7.59
CA SER A 497 -2.64 -9.06 6.27
C SER A 497 -3.79 -8.86 5.31
N PHE A 498 -3.47 -8.53 4.06
CA PHE A 498 -4.45 -8.45 2.99
C PHE A 498 -4.09 -9.40 1.85
N ASP A 499 -5.13 -10.00 1.28
CA ASP A 499 -5.02 -11.08 0.33
C ASP A 499 -5.11 -10.56 -1.11
N LEU A 500 -4.13 -10.92 -1.94
CA LEU A 500 -4.11 -10.64 -3.37
C LEU A 500 -4.49 -11.89 -4.15
N LEU A 501 -5.67 -11.87 -4.77
CA LEU A 501 -6.16 -12.93 -5.63
C LEU A 501 -5.74 -12.69 -7.07
N PHE A 502 -5.21 -13.71 -7.71
CA PHE A 502 -4.77 -13.65 -9.10
C PHE A 502 -5.06 -14.94 -9.85
N GLN A 503 -5.15 -14.81 -11.16
CA GLN A 503 -5.30 -15.90 -12.10
C GLN A 503 -4.00 -16.05 -12.89
N CYS A 504 -3.42 -17.24 -12.88
CA CYS A 504 -2.19 -17.54 -13.60
C CYS A 504 -2.45 -18.60 -14.69
N GLN A 505 -1.94 -18.36 -15.90
CA GLN A 505 -1.97 -19.32 -17.00
C GLN A 505 -0.54 -19.77 -17.35
N ALA A 506 -0.26 -21.07 -17.21
CA ALA A 506 1.02 -21.66 -17.61
C ALA A 506 1.01 -22.13 -19.08
N HIS A 507 2.16 -22.16 -19.74
CA HIS A 507 2.34 -22.83 -21.02
C HIS A 507 2.32 -24.35 -20.82
N ASN A 508 1.16 -24.99 -20.97
CA ASN A 508 1.08 -26.45 -21.00
C ASN A 508 1.77 -26.97 -22.28
N SER A 509 2.89 -27.67 -22.13
CA SER A 509 3.36 -28.59 -23.16
C SER A 509 2.39 -29.78 -23.21
N SER A 510 1.88 -30.09 -24.39
CA SER A 510 1.05 -31.27 -24.74
C SER A 510 -0.33 -31.40 -24.05
N ASN A 511 -1.30 -30.58 -24.45
CA ASN A 511 -2.66 -30.99 -24.85
C ASN A 511 -3.53 -29.74 -25.05
N SER A 512 -3.93 -29.48 -26.30
CA SER A 512 -4.47 -28.20 -26.77
C SER A 512 -5.90 -27.86 -26.34
N ASN A 513 -6.55 -28.61 -25.44
CA ASN A 513 -8.00 -28.46 -25.21
C ASN A 513 -8.42 -28.19 -23.76
N ALA A 514 -7.50 -27.93 -22.82
CA ALA A 514 -7.86 -27.47 -21.48
C ALA A 514 -6.84 -26.44 -20.95
N THR A 515 -7.09 -25.15 -21.21
CA THR A 515 -6.41 -24.05 -20.50
C THR A 515 -6.99 -23.94 -19.10
N SER A 516 -6.52 -24.77 -18.16
CA SER A 516 -6.92 -24.65 -16.74
C SER A 516 -6.21 -23.44 -16.13
N SER A 517 -6.86 -22.28 -16.18
CA SER A 517 -6.43 -21.13 -15.39
C SER A 517 -6.68 -21.43 -13.91
N VAL A 518 -5.65 -21.32 -13.08
CA VAL A 518 -5.77 -21.56 -11.63
C VAL A 518 -5.87 -20.21 -10.93
N THR A 519 -6.90 -20.05 -10.09
CA THR A 519 -7.02 -18.92 -9.17
C THR A 519 -6.23 -19.24 -7.90
N GLU A 520 -5.30 -18.37 -7.56
CA GLU A 520 -4.42 -18.49 -6.41
C GLU A 520 -4.54 -17.22 -5.54
N ASN A 521 -4.21 -17.34 -4.25
CA ASN A 521 -4.24 -16.24 -3.30
C ASN A 521 -2.84 -16.07 -2.68
N TYR A 522 -2.37 -14.82 -2.60
CA TYR A 522 -1.08 -14.47 -2.00
C TYR A 522 -1.27 -13.41 -0.90
N PRO A 523 -1.05 -13.75 0.37
CA PRO A 523 -1.20 -12.81 1.48
C PRO A 523 0.01 -11.87 1.58
N ILE A 524 -0.24 -10.56 1.62
CA ILE A 524 0.76 -9.55 1.97
C ILE A 524 0.61 -9.24 3.46
N LYS A 525 1.68 -9.50 4.23
CA LYS A 525 1.71 -9.27 5.68
C LYS A 525 2.20 -7.86 6.02
N LEU A 526 1.54 -7.26 7.00
CA LEU A 526 1.86 -5.99 7.64
C LEU A 526 2.18 -6.29 9.10
N VAL A 527 3.38 -5.91 9.53
CA VAL A 527 3.83 -6.15 10.91
C VAL A 527 4.22 -4.81 11.51
N ARG A 528 3.78 -4.55 12.72
CA ARG A 528 4.26 -3.42 13.49
C ARG A 528 5.55 -3.81 14.22
N SER A 529 6.63 -3.12 13.92
CA SER A 529 7.93 -3.35 14.57
C SER A 529 7.85 -3.02 16.05
N GLU A 530 8.31 -3.93 16.91
CA GLU A 530 8.34 -3.71 18.37
C GLU A 530 9.34 -2.61 18.76
N GLU A 531 10.41 -2.42 17.98
CA GLU A 531 11.48 -1.46 18.29
C GLU A 531 11.13 -0.03 17.87
N THR A 532 10.59 0.14 16.66
CA THR A 532 10.30 1.47 16.08
C THR A 532 8.84 1.88 16.24
N LEU A 533 7.96 0.93 16.61
CA LEU A 533 6.50 1.07 16.61
C LEU A 533 5.92 1.46 15.24
N GLN A 534 6.71 1.35 14.16
CA GLN A 534 6.32 1.64 12.79
C GLN A 534 5.81 0.38 12.09
N TRP A 535 4.88 0.57 11.16
CA TRP A 535 4.39 -0.50 10.31
C TRP A 535 5.39 -0.80 9.19
N GLU A 536 5.65 -2.09 8.98
CA GLU A 536 6.50 -2.61 7.92
C GLU A 536 5.69 -3.54 7.00
N VAL A 537 5.98 -3.49 5.69
CA VAL A 537 5.37 -4.34 4.67
C VAL A 537 6.46 -4.92 3.77
N ASP A 538 6.23 -6.12 3.23
CA ASP A 538 7.18 -6.75 2.31
C ASP A 538 7.20 -6.03 0.94
N ILE A 539 8.15 -5.09 0.80
CA ILE A 539 8.36 -4.30 -0.42
C ILE A 539 8.71 -5.20 -1.60
N VAL A 540 9.47 -6.27 -1.37
CA VAL A 540 9.98 -7.15 -2.44
C VAL A 540 8.84 -8.01 -3.00
N ALA A 541 7.92 -8.45 -2.15
CA ALA A 541 6.69 -9.11 -2.59
C ALA A 541 5.79 -8.16 -3.39
N LEU A 542 5.63 -6.90 -2.95
CA LEU A 542 4.88 -5.89 -3.70
C LEU A 542 5.52 -5.60 -5.07
N GLU A 543 6.85 -5.48 -5.14
CA GLU A 543 7.61 -5.32 -6.39
C GLU A 543 7.33 -6.47 -7.36
N ALA A 544 7.36 -7.71 -6.86
CA ALA A 544 7.12 -8.90 -7.67
C ALA A 544 5.71 -8.95 -8.24
N VAL A 545 4.69 -8.71 -7.41
CA VAL A 545 3.28 -8.73 -7.88
C VAL A 545 3.01 -7.60 -8.87
N LEU A 546 3.50 -6.38 -8.58
CA LEU A 546 3.33 -5.21 -9.44
C LEU A 546 3.99 -5.44 -10.80
N GLY A 547 5.23 -5.93 -10.82
CA GLY A 547 5.99 -6.19 -12.04
C GLY A 547 5.37 -7.29 -12.91
N LEU A 548 5.01 -8.44 -12.31
CA LEU A 548 4.40 -9.55 -13.05
C LEU A 548 3.05 -9.18 -13.66
N TRP A 549 2.21 -8.44 -12.93
CA TRP A 549 0.90 -8.03 -13.45
C TRP A 549 1.01 -6.99 -14.55
N THR A 550 1.79 -5.91 -14.34
CA THR A 550 1.96 -4.85 -15.34
C THR A 550 2.58 -5.41 -16.62
N TRP A 551 3.59 -6.26 -16.52
CA TRP A 551 4.18 -6.96 -17.66
C TRP A 551 3.15 -7.81 -18.42
N SER A 552 2.32 -8.58 -17.70
CA SER A 552 1.26 -9.40 -18.32
C SER A 552 0.27 -8.55 -19.12
N GLN A 553 -0.11 -7.38 -18.61
CA GLN A 553 -1.06 -6.50 -19.28
C GLN A 553 -0.46 -5.87 -20.54
N ILE A 554 0.78 -5.37 -20.45
CA ILE A 554 1.50 -4.77 -21.58
C ILE A 554 1.73 -5.81 -22.69
N LYS A 555 2.11 -7.04 -22.31
CA LYS A 555 2.30 -8.15 -23.25
C LYS A 555 1.01 -8.57 -23.95
N THR A 556 -0.14 -8.45 -23.26
CA THR A 556 -1.44 -8.85 -23.81
C THR A 556 -2.00 -7.81 -24.77
N ASP A 557 -1.85 -6.52 -24.47
CA ASP A 557 -2.33 -5.42 -25.29
C ASP A 557 -1.34 -4.24 -25.30
N PRO A 558 -0.55 -4.07 -26.39
CA PRO A 558 0.37 -2.95 -26.50
C PRO A 558 -0.32 -1.56 -26.55
N GLY A 559 -1.65 -1.50 -26.71
CA GLY A 559 -2.41 -0.25 -26.73
C GLY A 559 -2.26 0.61 -25.46
N TYR A 560 -1.90 -0.02 -24.34
CA TYR A 560 -1.55 0.65 -23.08
C TYR A 560 -0.32 1.59 -23.20
N LEU A 561 0.50 1.46 -24.24
CA LEU A 561 1.65 2.34 -24.48
C LEU A 561 1.28 3.63 -25.22
N GLN A 562 0.13 3.68 -25.91
CA GLN A 562 -0.20 4.76 -26.85
C GLN A 562 -1.37 5.67 -26.40
N SER A 563 -2.14 5.27 -25.38
CA SER A 563 -3.39 5.95 -24.99
C SER A 563 -3.44 6.29 -23.50
N GLY A 564 -4.18 7.35 -23.15
CA GLY A 564 -4.37 7.74 -21.75
C GLY A 564 -5.29 6.76 -21.02
N LEU A 565 -4.96 6.45 -19.76
CA LEU A 565 -5.75 5.55 -18.92
C LEU A 565 -7.03 6.23 -18.43
N VAL A 566 -8.04 5.41 -18.15
CA VAL A 566 -9.33 5.85 -17.62
C VAL A 566 -9.71 4.98 -16.43
N ARG A 567 -10.16 5.62 -15.35
CA ARG A 567 -10.57 4.98 -14.09
C ARG A 567 -12.08 5.19 -13.89
N ALA A 568 -12.81 4.12 -13.59
CA ALA A 568 -14.23 4.21 -13.27
C ALA A 568 -14.44 4.96 -11.94
N VAL A 569 -15.53 5.73 -11.85
CA VAL A 569 -15.99 6.36 -10.61
C VAL A 569 -16.85 5.35 -9.84
N GLY A 570 -16.20 4.34 -9.25
CA GLY A 570 -16.85 3.22 -8.58
C GLY A 570 -15.97 1.97 -8.61
N LEU A 571 -16.25 0.99 -7.74
CA LEU A 571 -15.46 -0.25 -7.66
C LEU A 571 -16.00 -1.36 -8.57
N ASN A 572 -17.28 -1.27 -8.95
CA ASN A 572 -17.95 -2.19 -9.85
C ASN A 572 -18.81 -1.44 -10.88
N GLU A 573 -19.28 -2.18 -11.90
CA GLU A 573 -20.07 -1.60 -13.00
C GLU A 573 -21.37 -0.94 -12.51
N LYS A 574 -22.03 -1.53 -11.50
CA LYS A 574 -23.28 -1.00 -10.95
C LYS A 574 -23.07 0.36 -10.32
N GLU A 575 -22.13 0.45 -9.38
CA GLU A 575 -21.74 1.69 -8.71
C GLU A 575 -21.38 2.77 -9.74
N ALA A 576 -20.57 2.45 -10.75
CA ALA A 576 -20.16 3.43 -11.77
C ALA A 576 -21.27 3.82 -12.77
N SER A 577 -22.38 3.07 -12.83
CA SER A 577 -23.50 3.30 -13.75
C SER A 577 -24.67 4.07 -13.11
N GLU A 578 -24.65 4.27 -11.80
CA GLU A 578 -25.72 4.92 -11.05
C GLU A 578 -25.54 6.44 -10.98
N GLU A 579 -26.65 7.16 -10.80
CA GLU A 579 -26.64 8.63 -10.66
C GLU A 579 -25.88 9.09 -9.40
N GLU A 580 -25.86 8.25 -8.37
CA GLU A 580 -25.16 8.52 -7.11
C GLU A 580 -23.64 8.63 -7.31
N ALA A 581 -23.07 7.96 -8.32
CA ALA A 581 -21.65 8.09 -8.65
C ALA A 581 -21.25 9.52 -9.04
N ASP A 582 -22.11 10.19 -9.81
CA ASP A 582 -21.89 11.56 -10.29
C ASP A 582 -22.04 12.57 -9.14
N LEU A 583 -23.04 12.33 -8.26
CA LEU A 583 -23.25 13.14 -7.05
C LEU A 583 -22.07 12.97 -6.08
N LEU A 584 -21.64 11.73 -5.85
CA LEU A 584 -20.47 11.39 -5.04
C LEU A 584 -19.20 12.03 -5.60
N PHE A 585 -19.02 11.98 -6.93
CA PHE A 585 -17.91 12.61 -7.63
C PHE A 585 -17.86 14.10 -7.39
N HIS A 586 -18.94 14.82 -7.68
CA HIS A 586 -18.98 16.27 -7.54
C HIS A 586 -19.01 16.76 -6.09
N LYS A 587 -19.41 15.92 -5.13
CA LYS A 587 -19.38 16.23 -3.70
C LYS A 587 -17.99 16.06 -3.11
N TRP A 588 -17.37 14.90 -3.31
CA TRP A 588 -16.14 14.51 -2.59
C TRP A 588 -14.88 14.50 -3.45
N MET A 589 -14.95 14.10 -4.72
CA MET A 589 -13.76 13.75 -5.53
C MET A 589 -13.32 14.86 -6.49
N PHE A 590 -14.27 15.58 -7.12
CA PHE A 590 -14.00 16.53 -8.18
C PHE A 590 -13.09 17.67 -7.72
N ARG A 591 -12.00 17.90 -8.45
CA ARG A 591 -11.07 19.02 -8.23
C ARG A 591 -10.77 19.77 -9.52
N HIS A 592 -10.33 19.05 -10.56
CA HIS A 592 -9.89 19.66 -11.82
C HIS A 592 -10.35 18.90 -13.07
N ILE A 593 -10.38 17.56 -13.04
CA ILE A 593 -10.65 16.74 -14.22
C ILE A 593 -12.09 16.24 -14.18
N GLU A 594 -12.90 16.69 -15.14
CA GLU A 594 -14.31 16.31 -15.24
C GLU A 594 -14.49 14.83 -15.64
N ALA A 595 -15.49 14.17 -15.04
CA ALA A 595 -15.83 12.78 -15.36
C ALA A 595 -16.65 12.68 -16.66
N GLN A 596 -16.41 11.62 -17.44
CA GLN A 596 -17.02 11.40 -18.74
C GLN A 596 -17.72 10.03 -18.80
N MET A 597 -18.81 9.97 -19.57
CA MET A 597 -19.50 8.70 -19.83
C MET A 597 -18.75 7.91 -20.89
N ILE A 598 -18.37 6.68 -20.54
CA ILE A 598 -17.67 5.76 -21.42
C ILE A 598 -18.45 4.43 -21.56
N PRO A 599 -18.24 3.68 -22.66
CA PRO A 599 -18.73 2.30 -22.77
C PRO A 599 -18.17 1.38 -21.68
N ALA A 600 -19.03 0.57 -21.05
CA ALA A 600 -18.61 -0.37 -20.00
C ALA A 600 -17.57 -1.40 -20.47
N ASN A 601 -17.59 -1.79 -21.74
CA ASN A 601 -16.65 -2.77 -22.31
C ASN A 601 -15.18 -2.30 -22.35
N ILE A 602 -14.91 -1.01 -22.12
CA ILE A 602 -13.55 -0.45 -22.03
C ILE A 602 -12.87 -0.88 -20.72
N ILE A 603 -13.63 -1.07 -19.65
CA ILE A 603 -13.12 -1.45 -18.32
C ILE A 603 -13.68 -2.82 -17.97
N SER A 604 -12.81 -3.83 -17.89
CA SER A 604 -13.23 -5.16 -17.41
C SER A 604 -13.18 -5.21 -15.90
N PHE A 605 -14.31 -4.97 -15.21
CA PHE A 605 -14.35 -5.01 -13.75
C PHE A 605 -13.94 -6.35 -13.12
N HIS A 606 -13.84 -7.44 -13.89
CA HIS A 606 -13.35 -8.74 -13.41
C HIS A 606 -11.82 -8.86 -13.42
N ASN A 607 -11.16 -8.40 -14.50
CA ASN A 607 -9.73 -8.67 -14.76
C ASN A 607 -8.89 -7.38 -14.95
N ARG A 608 -9.51 -6.23 -15.22
CA ARG A 608 -8.87 -4.94 -15.55
C ARG A 608 -9.65 -3.76 -14.94
N ARG A 609 -9.15 -3.21 -13.83
CA ARG A 609 -9.79 -2.09 -13.12
C ARG A 609 -9.59 -0.71 -13.78
N PHE A 610 -8.68 -0.60 -14.73
CA PHE A 610 -8.44 0.60 -15.54
C PHE A 610 -8.53 0.27 -17.02
N GLY A 611 -9.19 1.15 -17.77
CA GLY A 611 -9.39 1.03 -19.21
C GLY A 611 -8.43 1.93 -19.97
N PHE A 612 -8.30 1.67 -21.27
CA PHE A 612 -7.65 2.57 -22.20
C PHE A 612 -8.66 2.99 -23.26
N LEU A 613 -8.74 4.28 -23.58
CA LEU A 613 -9.77 4.77 -24.49
C LEU A 613 -9.37 4.48 -25.96
N PRO A 614 -10.07 3.62 -26.72
CA PRO A 614 -9.80 3.41 -28.14
C PRO A 614 -10.25 4.64 -28.94
N SER A 615 -9.60 4.92 -30.08
CA SER A 615 -9.91 6.07 -30.94
C SER A 615 -11.28 6.00 -31.63
N THR A 616 -11.99 4.87 -31.53
CA THR A 616 -13.32 4.64 -32.14
C THR A 616 -14.29 4.07 -31.10
N SER A 617 -15.09 4.93 -30.46
CA SER A 617 -16.08 4.50 -29.46
C SER A 617 -17.42 4.09 -30.09
N SER A 618 -17.98 2.94 -29.70
CA SER A 618 -19.35 2.52 -29.99
C SER A 618 -20.39 3.36 -29.22
N ASN A 619 -21.65 3.33 -29.68
CA ASN A 619 -22.74 4.19 -29.19
C ASN A 619 -23.33 3.84 -27.81
N SER A 620 -22.84 2.83 -27.10
CA SER A 620 -23.38 2.42 -25.80
C SER A 620 -22.51 2.93 -24.64
N LYS A 621 -22.64 4.22 -24.30
CA LYS A 621 -21.98 4.83 -23.12
C LYS A 621 -22.81 4.52 -21.86
N SER A 622 -22.23 3.88 -20.85
CA SER A 622 -23.00 3.36 -19.70
C SER A 622 -22.35 3.53 -18.33
N ILE A 623 -21.05 3.84 -18.23
CA ILE A 623 -20.38 4.03 -16.93
C ILE A 623 -19.67 5.40 -16.85
N LEU A 624 -19.59 5.93 -15.64
CA LEU A 624 -18.90 7.16 -15.33
C LEU A 624 -17.42 6.90 -15.05
N ALA A 625 -16.52 7.65 -15.72
CA ALA A 625 -15.10 7.44 -15.57
C ALA A 625 -14.28 8.73 -15.76
N VAL A 626 -13.12 8.81 -15.11
CA VAL A 626 -12.20 9.96 -15.16
C VAL A 626 -10.94 9.56 -15.93
N ARG A 627 -10.50 10.41 -16.85
CA ARG A 627 -9.25 10.23 -17.58
C ARG A 627 -8.07 10.59 -16.69
N THR A 628 -7.17 9.64 -16.48
CA THR A 628 -5.99 9.80 -15.62
C THR A 628 -4.74 10.00 -16.47
N ASN A 629 -3.84 10.88 -16.03
CA ASN A 629 -2.53 11.10 -16.66
C ASN A 629 -1.43 10.18 -16.09
N VAL A 630 -1.83 9.23 -15.26
CA VAL A 630 -0.95 8.35 -14.51
C VAL A 630 -0.45 7.21 -15.41
N GLY A 631 0.80 6.78 -15.21
CA GLY A 631 1.36 5.61 -15.89
C GLY A 631 0.74 4.29 -15.42
N MET A 632 0.81 3.25 -16.24
CA MET A 632 0.20 1.95 -15.95
C MET A 632 0.70 1.31 -14.65
N GLU A 633 1.99 1.50 -14.36
CA GLU A 633 2.64 0.96 -13.17
C GLU A 633 2.07 1.58 -11.89
N VAL A 634 1.84 2.90 -11.91
CA VAL A 634 1.23 3.61 -10.79
C VAL A 634 -0.26 3.25 -10.71
N ALA A 635 -0.99 3.18 -11.83
CA ALA A 635 -2.39 2.73 -11.84
C ALA A 635 -2.56 1.31 -11.25
N ALA A 636 -1.62 0.40 -11.54
CA ALA A 636 -1.58 -0.92 -10.92
C ALA A 636 -1.30 -0.85 -9.41
N ALA A 637 -0.40 0.02 -8.97
CA ALA A 637 -0.14 0.23 -7.54
C ALA A 637 -1.37 0.78 -6.80
N GLN A 638 -2.10 1.71 -7.42
CA GLN A 638 -3.37 2.23 -6.90
C GLN A 638 -4.41 1.11 -6.69
N GLU A 639 -4.46 0.11 -7.58
CA GLU A 639 -5.36 -1.03 -7.41
C GLU A 639 -4.98 -1.92 -6.23
N ILE A 640 -3.68 -2.16 -6.03
CA ILE A 640 -3.20 -2.90 -4.85
C ILE A 640 -3.53 -2.09 -3.58
N TYR A 641 -3.37 -0.77 -3.60
CA TYR A 641 -3.74 0.11 -2.50
C TYR A 641 -5.25 0.05 -2.18
N ILE A 642 -6.11 0.03 -3.19
CA ILE A 642 -7.57 -0.17 -3.02
C ILE A 642 -7.84 -1.51 -2.31
N ARG A 643 -7.15 -2.61 -2.65
CA ARG A 643 -7.32 -3.90 -1.96
C ARG A 643 -6.90 -3.86 -0.52
N PHE A 644 -5.78 -3.21 -0.24
CA PHE A 644 -5.32 -2.96 1.11
C PHE A 644 -6.38 -2.20 1.91
N LEU A 645 -6.91 -1.09 1.37
CA LEU A 645 -7.98 -0.32 2.03
C LEU A 645 -9.24 -1.14 2.27
N GLN A 646 -9.72 -1.89 1.27
CA GLN A 646 -10.88 -2.78 1.40
C GLN A 646 -10.69 -3.85 2.48
N SER A 647 -9.45 -4.29 2.73
CA SER A 647 -9.14 -5.25 3.78
C SER A 647 -9.14 -4.60 5.16
N VAL A 648 -8.50 -3.45 5.31
CA VAL A 648 -8.37 -2.74 6.59
C VAL A 648 -9.72 -2.17 7.05
N LEU A 649 -10.50 -1.60 6.13
CA LEU A 649 -11.79 -0.97 6.45
C LEU A 649 -12.87 -1.96 6.92
N ARG A 650 -12.70 -3.26 6.72
CA ARG A 650 -13.62 -4.29 7.27
C ARG A 650 -13.66 -4.32 8.79
N GLU A 651 -12.57 -3.91 9.45
CA GLU A 651 -12.48 -3.89 10.91
C GLU A 651 -12.93 -2.54 11.50
N VAL A 652 -13.18 -1.53 10.66
CA VAL A 652 -13.54 -0.17 11.10
C VAL A 652 -15.06 -0.04 11.14
N THR A 653 -15.60 0.33 12.31
CA THR A 653 -17.06 0.53 12.51
C THR A 653 -17.52 1.96 12.26
N ASN A 654 -16.64 2.96 12.47
CA ASN A 654 -16.95 4.36 12.20
C ASN A 654 -15.70 5.10 11.74
N PHE A 655 -15.73 5.66 10.53
CA PHE A 655 -14.60 6.44 10.00
C PHE A 655 -14.34 7.72 10.79
N GLY A 656 -15.39 8.35 11.35
CA GLY A 656 -15.32 9.59 12.12
C GLY A 656 -14.65 10.76 11.41
N GLY A 657 -14.24 11.76 12.19
CA GLY A 657 -13.59 12.98 11.67
C GLY A 657 -14.54 14.17 11.56
N HIS A 658 -13.96 15.36 11.42
CA HIS A 658 -14.73 16.60 11.23
C HIS A 658 -14.95 16.83 9.74
N VAL A 659 -16.20 17.01 9.36
CA VAL A 659 -16.61 17.38 8.01
C VAL A 659 -17.15 18.80 7.98
N GLU A 660 -16.77 19.56 6.96
CA GLU A 660 -17.25 20.93 6.71
C GLU A 660 -17.31 21.23 5.22
N ILE A 661 -17.94 22.35 4.87
CA ILE A 661 -17.93 22.91 3.51
C ILE A 661 -16.85 23.97 3.43
N ARG A 662 -16.00 23.91 2.40
CA ARG A 662 -15.01 24.96 2.12
C ARG A 662 -15.26 25.61 0.78
N ALA A 663 -14.89 26.88 0.65
CA ALA A 663 -14.87 27.56 -0.63
C ALA A 663 -13.84 26.91 -1.56
N GLY A 664 -14.26 26.52 -2.76
CA GLY A 664 -13.45 25.86 -3.78
C GLY A 664 -13.26 26.76 -5.00
N SER A 665 -12.14 26.60 -5.71
CA SER A 665 -11.76 27.49 -6.82
C SER A 665 -12.58 27.31 -8.11
N GLN A 666 -13.27 26.18 -8.30
CA GLN A 666 -13.97 25.87 -9.56
C GLN A 666 -15.49 25.66 -9.43
N SER A 667 -15.96 25.01 -8.35
CA SER A 667 -17.37 24.72 -8.09
C SER A 667 -18.03 25.65 -7.07
N GLY A 668 -17.32 26.70 -6.64
CA GLY A 668 -17.70 27.59 -5.53
C GLY A 668 -17.46 26.98 -4.16
N TYR A 669 -17.85 25.71 -3.97
CA TYR A 669 -17.67 24.96 -2.72
C TYR A 669 -17.17 23.53 -2.96
N MET A 670 -16.59 22.92 -1.93
CA MET A 670 -16.14 21.52 -1.87
C MET A 670 -16.39 20.93 -0.47
N ALA A 671 -16.67 19.62 -0.40
CA ALA A 671 -16.70 18.89 0.85
C ALA A 671 -15.27 18.67 1.37
N PHE A 672 -15.03 18.97 2.64
CA PHE A 672 -13.75 18.76 3.31
C PHE A 672 -13.94 17.78 4.47
N SER A 673 -13.02 16.82 4.60
CA SER A 673 -12.98 15.91 5.74
C SER A 673 -11.53 15.75 6.17
N ASN A 674 -11.24 16.10 7.42
CA ASN A 674 -9.87 16.05 7.93
C ASN A 674 -9.21 14.67 7.78
N ARG A 675 -9.95 13.58 8.05
CA ARG A 675 -9.44 12.20 7.94
C ARG A 675 -9.28 11.77 6.47
N LEU A 676 -10.23 12.10 5.61
CA LEU A 676 -10.16 11.79 4.18
C LEU A 676 -8.98 12.51 3.51
N ASP A 677 -8.81 13.79 3.81
CA ASP A 677 -7.71 14.60 3.29
C ASP A 677 -6.36 14.15 3.86
N SER A 678 -6.30 13.65 5.10
CA SER A 678 -5.07 13.03 5.64
C SER A 678 -4.67 11.77 4.86
N LEU A 679 -5.65 10.91 4.52
CA LEU A 679 -5.38 9.73 3.68
C LEU A 679 -4.93 10.13 2.27
N ALA A 680 -5.58 11.12 1.67
CA ALA A 680 -5.20 11.63 0.36
C ALA A 680 -3.81 12.31 0.38
N ALA A 681 -3.44 12.96 1.50
CA ALA A 681 -2.13 13.56 1.69
C ALA A 681 -1.01 12.51 1.73
N VAL A 682 -1.20 11.39 2.45
CA VAL A 682 -0.23 10.27 2.45
C VAL A 682 -0.04 9.72 1.03
N PHE A 683 -1.13 9.51 0.31
CA PHE A 683 -1.09 8.98 -1.05
C PHE A 683 -0.36 9.91 -2.04
N THR A 684 -0.60 11.23 -1.94
CA THR A 684 0.01 12.24 -2.81
C THR A 684 1.47 12.53 -2.45
N ALA A 685 1.82 12.52 -1.16
CA ALA A 685 3.20 12.67 -0.69
C ALA A 685 4.11 11.58 -1.28
N GLU A 686 3.60 10.35 -1.37
CA GLU A 686 4.33 9.20 -1.93
C GLU A 686 4.23 9.08 -3.46
N ARG A 687 3.77 10.13 -4.16
CA ARG A 687 3.73 10.21 -5.64
C ARG A 687 2.92 9.09 -6.32
N LEU A 688 1.85 8.60 -5.69
CA LEU A 688 0.94 7.63 -6.31
C LEU A 688 -0.13 8.27 -7.21
N GLY A 689 -0.14 9.60 -7.35
CA GLY A 689 -1.08 10.33 -8.19
C GLY A 689 -1.35 11.72 -7.63
N LEU A 690 -2.28 12.44 -8.25
CA LEU A 690 -2.81 13.70 -7.73
C LEU A 690 -3.85 13.45 -6.63
N THR A 691 -4.27 14.50 -5.93
CA THR A 691 -5.31 14.41 -4.89
C THR A 691 -6.61 13.83 -5.45
N GLU A 692 -6.97 14.16 -6.69
CA GLU A 692 -8.15 13.63 -7.36
C GLU A 692 -8.03 12.12 -7.62
N ASP A 693 -6.86 11.63 -8.03
CA ASP A 693 -6.58 10.19 -8.17
C ASP A 693 -6.67 9.46 -6.83
N ALA A 694 -6.16 10.08 -5.76
CA ALA A 694 -6.24 9.55 -4.40
C ALA A 694 -7.70 9.40 -3.95
N LEU A 695 -8.51 10.44 -4.15
CA LEU A 695 -9.93 10.45 -3.79
C LEU A 695 -10.73 9.45 -4.62
N LEU A 696 -10.42 9.28 -5.92
CA LEU A 696 -11.01 8.24 -6.77
C LEU A 696 -10.68 6.81 -6.30
N CYS A 697 -9.59 6.63 -5.54
CA CYS A 697 -9.26 5.34 -4.93
C CYS A 697 -9.92 5.18 -3.55
N ILE A 698 -9.94 6.23 -2.72
CA ILE A 698 -10.36 6.16 -1.31
C ILE A 698 -11.88 6.29 -1.16
N VAL A 699 -12.51 7.27 -1.81
CA VAL A 699 -13.94 7.58 -1.60
C VAL A 699 -14.84 6.41 -2.01
N PRO A 700 -14.68 5.77 -3.18
CA PRO A 700 -15.48 4.58 -3.53
C PRO A 700 -15.26 3.41 -2.56
N THR A 701 -14.06 3.26 -1.98
CA THR A 701 -13.82 2.22 -0.97
C THR A 701 -14.53 2.48 0.35
N LEU A 702 -14.61 3.74 0.79
CA LEU A 702 -15.37 4.11 1.97
C LEU A 702 -16.87 3.96 1.76
N GLU A 703 -17.38 4.36 0.59
CA GLU A 703 -18.80 4.25 0.23
C GLU A 703 -19.23 2.77 0.17
N HIS A 704 -18.42 1.91 -0.44
CA HIS A 704 -18.69 0.47 -0.52
C HIS A 704 -18.80 -0.21 0.86
N HIS A 705 -18.13 0.33 1.88
CA HIS A 705 -18.22 -0.13 3.27
C HIS A 705 -19.24 0.68 4.10
N SER A 706 -19.96 1.63 3.49
CA SER A 706 -20.88 2.57 4.17
C SER A 706 -20.20 3.37 5.31
N LEU A 707 -18.91 3.67 5.13
CA LEU A 707 -18.07 4.39 6.09
C LEU A 707 -17.81 5.85 5.68
N LEU A 708 -18.28 6.28 4.50
CA LEU A 708 -18.14 7.65 4.06
C LEU A 708 -18.89 8.58 5.03
N PRO A 709 -18.25 9.66 5.53
CA PRO A 709 -18.88 10.49 6.53
C PRO A 709 -20.05 11.27 5.90
N ARG A 710 -21.17 11.33 6.62
CA ARG A 710 -22.37 12.03 6.17
C ARG A 710 -22.11 13.54 6.10
N LEU A 711 -22.53 14.18 5.01
CA LEU A 711 -22.49 15.62 4.85
C LEU A 711 -23.84 16.13 4.33
N ALA A 712 -24.67 16.59 5.26
CA ALA A 712 -25.98 17.17 4.99
C ALA A 712 -26.08 18.56 5.63
N GLY A 713 -27.13 19.32 5.29
CA GLY A 713 -27.34 20.65 5.87
C GLY A 713 -27.37 20.66 7.41
N ASP A 714 -27.83 19.57 8.03
CA ASP A 714 -27.93 19.42 9.48
C ASP A 714 -26.66 18.88 10.15
N SER A 715 -25.57 18.73 9.39
CA SER A 715 -24.27 18.36 9.94
C SER A 715 -23.65 19.54 10.68
N GLU A 716 -23.00 19.27 11.81
CA GLU A 716 -22.45 20.30 12.73
C GLU A 716 -21.58 21.34 12.01
N GLY A 717 -20.64 20.90 11.17
CA GLY A 717 -19.77 21.82 10.41
C GLY A 717 -20.52 22.70 9.41
N VAL A 718 -21.62 22.21 8.84
CA VAL A 718 -22.46 23.00 7.91
C VAL A 718 -23.30 24.01 8.67
N GLN A 719 -23.89 23.60 9.79
CA GLN A 719 -24.65 24.49 10.67
C GLN A 719 -23.77 25.61 11.22
N GLN A 720 -22.55 25.30 11.65
CA GLN A 720 -21.59 26.29 12.11
C GLN A 720 -21.18 27.25 10.99
N TYR A 721 -20.93 26.73 9.77
CA TYR A 721 -20.63 27.55 8.60
C TYR A 721 -21.77 28.52 8.25
N ILE A 722 -23.01 28.03 8.25
CA ILE A 722 -24.21 28.84 8.01
C ILE A 722 -24.37 29.89 9.10
N HIS A 723 -24.26 29.49 10.38
CA HIS A 723 -24.37 30.39 11.52
C HIS A 723 -23.35 31.52 11.44
N ASN A 724 -22.07 31.20 11.18
CA ASN A 724 -20.99 32.19 11.05
C ASN A 724 -21.27 33.19 9.92
N ASN A 725 -21.80 32.72 8.77
CA ASN A 725 -22.15 33.60 7.66
C ASN A 725 -23.35 34.50 7.99
N ILE A 726 -24.37 33.99 8.69
CA ILE A 726 -25.51 34.79 9.13
C ILE A 726 -25.06 35.87 10.12
N VAL A 727 -24.22 35.52 11.10
CA VAL A 727 -23.64 36.50 12.05
C VAL A 727 -22.82 37.57 11.31
N ALA A 728 -22.11 37.18 10.25
CA ALA A 728 -21.38 38.10 9.38
C ALA A 728 -22.26 38.87 8.36
N GLN A 729 -23.60 38.71 8.40
CA GLN A 729 -24.56 39.32 7.47
C GLN A 729 -24.37 38.91 5.99
N LYS A 730 -23.79 37.73 5.75
CA LYS A 730 -23.52 37.16 4.42
C LYS A 730 -24.55 36.10 4.03
N TRP A 731 -25.80 36.51 3.88
CA TRP A 731 -26.93 35.62 3.57
C TRP A 731 -26.79 34.89 2.23
N THR A 732 -26.24 35.58 1.22
CA THR A 732 -25.99 35.02 -0.11
C THR A 732 -25.03 33.83 -0.08
N GLU A 733 -23.97 33.89 0.72
CA GLU A 733 -22.99 32.79 0.90
C GLU A 733 -23.66 31.60 1.61
N ALA A 734 -24.48 31.85 2.64
CA ALA A 734 -25.22 30.81 3.34
C ALA A 734 -26.23 30.08 2.43
N PHE A 735 -27.01 30.82 1.63
CA PHE A 735 -27.91 30.22 0.63
C PHE A 735 -27.14 29.44 -0.42
N ALA A 736 -26.04 30.01 -0.95
CA ALA A 736 -25.24 29.36 -1.98
C ALA A 736 -24.63 28.02 -1.50
N ALA A 737 -24.20 27.93 -0.24
CA ALA A 737 -23.66 26.69 0.33
C ALA A 737 -24.73 25.58 0.45
N LEU A 738 -25.94 25.91 0.93
CA LEU A 738 -27.04 24.93 1.02
C LEU A 738 -27.57 24.53 -0.36
N HIS A 739 -27.69 25.47 -1.30
CA HIS A 739 -28.04 25.14 -2.70
C HIS A 739 -26.99 24.21 -3.32
N TRP A 740 -25.70 24.47 -3.09
CA TRP A 740 -24.61 23.62 -3.56
C TRP A 740 -24.68 22.19 -3.02
N LEU A 741 -25.05 22.03 -1.73
CA LEU A 741 -25.28 20.71 -1.13
C LEU A 741 -26.53 20.04 -1.71
N CYS A 742 -27.65 20.74 -1.83
CA CYS A 742 -28.88 20.20 -2.42
C CYS A 742 -28.66 19.68 -3.85
N GLU A 743 -27.81 20.35 -4.63
CA GLU A 743 -27.41 19.89 -5.96
C GLU A 743 -26.67 18.53 -5.96
N ARG A 744 -26.01 18.15 -4.85
CA ARG A 744 -25.02 17.05 -4.77
C ARG A 744 -25.33 15.97 -3.74
N CYS A 745 -26.46 16.06 -3.04
CA CYS A 745 -26.90 15.07 -2.07
C CYS A 745 -27.95 14.13 -2.68
N ALA A 746 -28.00 12.90 -2.17
CA ALA A 746 -29.02 11.90 -2.48
C ALA A 746 -29.71 11.42 -1.20
N GLY A 747 -30.88 10.77 -1.35
CA GLY A 747 -31.62 10.16 -0.25
C GLY A 747 -31.86 11.09 0.95
N VAL A 748 -31.53 10.60 2.15
CA VAL A 748 -31.79 11.28 3.42
C VAL A 748 -30.93 12.56 3.59
N GLU A 749 -29.73 12.62 3.00
CA GLU A 749 -28.90 13.83 3.03
C GLU A 749 -29.56 14.99 2.27
N PHE A 750 -30.20 14.69 1.13
CA PHE A 750 -30.93 15.68 0.35
C PHE A 750 -32.11 16.23 1.14
N GLU A 751 -32.90 15.36 1.77
CA GLU A 751 -34.06 15.77 2.58
C GLU A 751 -33.67 16.70 3.73
N HIS A 752 -32.62 16.34 4.48
CA HIS A 752 -32.16 17.14 5.61
C HIS A 752 -31.61 18.50 5.17
N THR A 753 -30.86 18.53 4.07
CA THR A 753 -30.35 19.78 3.50
C THR A 753 -31.49 20.68 3.01
N LEU A 754 -32.54 20.08 2.44
CA LEU A 754 -33.73 20.81 2.00
C LEU A 754 -34.52 21.40 3.18
N TYR A 755 -34.62 20.68 4.31
CA TYR A 755 -35.21 21.23 5.54
C TYR A 755 -34.44 22.45 6.05
N GLU A 756 -33.11 22.38 6.08
CA GLU A 756 -32.27 23.50 6.52
C GLU A 756 -32.36 24.70 5.58
N LEU A 757 -32.44 24.44 4.27
CA LEU A 757 -32.62 25.50 3.27
C LEU A 757 -34.00 26.17 3.40
N GLY A 758 -35.06 25.39 3.63
CA GLY A 758 -36.39 25.93 3.93
C GLY A 758 -36.41 26.75 5.23
N TYR A 759 -35.68 26.31 6.26
CA TYR A 759 -35.56 27.07 7.51
C TYR A 759 -34.77 28.36 7.32
N LEU A 760 -33.72 28.36 6.50
CA LEU A 760 -32.96 29.55 6.16
C LEU A 760 -33.84 30.57 5.40
N CYS A 761 -34.69 30.10 4.48
CA CYS A 761 -35.72 30.94 3.84
C CYS A 761 -36.64 31.58 4.90
N ARG A 762 -37.14 30.80 5.86
CA ARG A 762 -37.94 31.32 6.98
C ARG A 762 -37.21 32.42 7.74
N ARG A 763 -35.95 32.17 8.14
CA ARG A 763 -35.15 33.14 8.91
C ARG A 763 -34.94 34.43 8.15
N ALA A 764 -34.67 34.35 6.85
CA ALA A 764 -34.51 35.50 5.99
C ALA A 764 -35.83 36.28 5.82
N MET A 765 -36.96 35.59 5.58
CA MET A 765 -38.29 36.21 5.40
C MET A 765 -38.76 37.02 6.63
N VAL A 766 -38.38 36.60 7.84
CA VAL A 766 -38.79 37.25 9.09
C VAL A 766 -37.74 38.25 9.61
N HIS A 767 -36.56 38.31 8.98
CA HIS A 767 -35.47 39.21 9.36
C HIS A 767 -35.89 40.69 9.29
N PHE A 768 -35.33 41.60 10.08
CA PHE A 768 -35.75 43.02 10.08
C PHE A 768 -35.32 43.80 8.83
N ASP A 769 -34.21 43.39 8.19
CA ASP A 769 -33.69 44.05 6.99
C ASP A 769 -34.50 43.68 5.73
N SER A 770 -34.98 44.71 5.02
CA SER A 770 -35.83 44.55 3.84
C SER A 770 -35.13 43.82 2.68
N LYS A 771 -33.80 43.93 2.54
CA LYS A 771 -33.08 43.23 1.46
C LYS A 771 -32.98 41.74 1.77
N THR A 772 -32.63 41.38 3.00
CA THR A 772 -32.63 39.99 3.47
C THR A 772 -34.03 39.36 3.39
N GLN A 773 -35.09 40.10 3.73
CA GLN A 773 -36.47 39.63 3.57
C GLN A 773 -36.79 39.29 2.11
N ALA A 774 -36.49 40.21 1.18
CA ALA A 774 -36.70 39.99 -0.25
C ALA A 774 -35.89 38.79 -0.77
N GLU A 775 -34.64 38.62 -0.32
CA GLU A 775 -33.80 37.47 -0.65
C GLU A 775 -34.40 36.15 -0.13
N GLY A 776 -34.98 36.15 1.07
CA GLY A 776 -35.69 35.01 1.66
C GLY A 776 -36.90 34.58 0.82
N PHE A 777 -37.77 35.53 0.45
CA PHE A 777 -38.93 35.26 -0.41
C PHE A 777 -38.51 34.81 -1.82
N GLN A 778 -37.48 35.41 -2.40
CA GLN A 778 -36.98 35.02 -3.72
C GLN A 778 -36.44 33.58 -3.72
N ASN A 779 -35.67 33.19 -2.70
CA ASN A 779 -35.19 31.82 -2.57
C ASN A 779 -36.34 30.83 -2.31
N ALA A 780 -37.34 31.21 -1.52
CA ALA A 780 -38.53 30.38 -1.30
C ALA A 780 -39.28 30.13 -2.63
N VAL A 781 -39.59 31.17 -3.40
CA VAL A 781 -40.24 31.04 -4.72
C VAL A 781 -39.41 30.19 -5.67
N ARG A 782 -38.07 30.37 -5.68
CA ARG A 782 -37.17 29.55 -6.50
C ARG A 782 -37.26 28.06 -6.19
N LEU A 783 -37.38 27.70 -4.90
CA LEU A 783 -37.53 26.32 -4.45
C LEU A 783 -38.90 25.72 -4.78
N LEU A 784 -39.92 26.55 -4.94
CA LEU A 784 -41.25 26.13 -5.38
C LEU A 784 -41.29 25.86 -6.89
N GLU A 785 -40.60 26.70 -7.67
CA GLU A 785 -40.61 26.63 -9.14
C GLU A 785 -39.77 25.49 -9.71
N ARG A 786 -38.61 25.18 -9.11
CA ARG A 786 -37.60 24.28 -9.69
C ARG A 786 -36.97 23.37 -8.65
N ASP A 787 -36.74 22.10 -9.01
CA ASP A 787 -35.91 21.18 -8.23
C ASP A 787 -34.49 21.78 -8.08
N PRO A 788 -33.94 21.89 -6.86
CA PRO A 788 -32.57 22.37 -6.62
C PRO A 788 -31.51 21.67 -7.49
N ARG A 789 -31.68 20.38 -7.82
CA ARG A 789 -30.75 19.59 -8.64
C ARG A 789 -30.84 19.90 -10.13
N ALA A 790 -31.86 20.64 -10.57
CA ALA A 790 -32.04 21.00 -11.98
C ALA A 790 -30.88 21.84 -12.53
N SER A 791 -30.26 22.66 -11.69
CA SER A 791 -29.07 23.47 -12.03
C SER A 791 -27.87 22.59 -12.37
N LEU A 792 -27.59 21.56 -11.54
CA LEU A 792 -26.51 20.62 -11.81
C LEU A 792 -26.78 19.82 -13.10
N ARG A 793 -28.01 19.30 -13.27
CA ARG A 793 -28.41 18.58 -14.48
C ARG A 793 -28.22 19.42 -15.75
N ALA A 794 -28.60 20.70 -15.72
CA ALA A 794 -28.42 21.60 -16.86
C ALA A 794 -26.94 21.76 -17.23
N ARG A 795 -26.05 21.80 -16.23
CA ARG A 795 -24.59 21.88 -16.40
C ARG A 795 -24.00 20.62 -17.02
N LEU A 796 -24.53 19.44 -16.63
CA LEU A 796 -24.04 18.13 -17.06
C LEU A 796 -24.73 17.58 -18.33
N ARG A 797 -25.78 18.24 -18.83
CA ARG A 797 -26.60 17.75 -19.97
C ARG A 797 -25.78 17.47 -21.24
N SER A 798 -24.69 18.21 -21.47
CA SER A 798 -23.85 18.01 -22.66
C SER A 798 -23.00 16.73 -22.60
N SER A 799 -22.73 16.18 -21.41
CA SER A 799 -21.82 15.05 -21.19
C SER A 799 -22.51 13.78 -20.70
N ARG A 800 -23.82 13.84 -20.41
CA ARG A 800 -24.63 12.73 -19.89
C ARG A 800 -25.85 12.42 -20.78
N PRO A 801 -26.37 11.19 -20.77
CA PRO A 801 -27.63 10.85 -21.43
C PRO A 801 -28.82 11.69 -20.93
N ASP A 802 -29.84 11.89 -21.75
CA ASP A 802 -31.01 12.72 -21.40
C ASP A 802 -31.79 12.22 -20.16
N ASN A 803 -31.76 10.91 -19.91
CA ASN A 803 -32.39 10.25 -18.76
C ASN A 803 -31.48 10.16 -17.52
N TRP A 804 -30.27 10.72 -17.56
CA TRP A 804 -29.36 10.79 -16.41
C TRP A 804 -29.84 11.88 -15.43
N LEU A 805 -29.86 11.58 -14.12
CA LEU A 805 -30.48 12.42 -13.09
C LEU A 805 -31.95 12.72 -13.41
N ASP A 806 -32.79 11.68 -13.37
CA ASP A 806 -34.18 11.78 -13.78
C ASP A 806 -35.02 12.57 -12.76
N VAL A 807 -35.15 13.88 -13.00
CA VAL A 807 -35.98 14.82 -12.23
C VAL A 807 -37.47 14.43 -12.21
N SER A 808 -37.92 13.55 -13.12
CA SER A 808 -39.31 13.06 -13.11
C SER A 808 -39.56 12.02 -12.01
N ARG A 809 -38.51 11.37 -11.49
CA ARG A 809 -38.52 10.71 -10.17
C ARG A 809 -38.45 11.78 -9.08
N ARG A 810 -39.48 12.61 -8.99
CA ARG A 810 -39.64 13.51 -7.84
C ARG A 810 -39.71 12.64 -6.60
N PRO A 811 -38.85 12.83 -5.59
CA PRO A 811 -39.18 12.31 -4.28
C PRO A 811 -40.50 12.99 -3.92
N GLU A 812 -41.58 12.24 -3.72
CA GLU A 812 -42.90 12.76 -3.31
C GLU A 812 -42.79 13.75 -2.13
N ARG A 813 -41.72 13.59 -1.35
CA ARG A 813 -41.27 14.44 -0.25
C ARG A 813 -40.82 15.85 -0.63
N TRP A 814 -40.21 16.11 -1.81
CA TRP A 814 -39.89 17.48 -2.23
C TRP A 814 -41.17 18.30 -2.46
N SER A 815 -42.18 17.72 -3.13
CA SER A 815 -43.48 18.39 -3.31
C SER A 815 -44.17 18.67 -1.98
N ALA A 816 -44.05 17.77 -1.01
CA ALA A 816 -44.60 18.00 0.33
C ALA A 816 -43.87 19.15 1.06
N ILE A 817 -42.54 19.24 0.93
CA ILE A 817 -41.74 20.31 1.53
C ILE A 817 -42.01 21.66 0.85
N SER A 818 -42.09 21.68 -0.48
CA SER A 818 -42.38 22.90 -1.24
C SER A 818 -43.77 23.44 -0.89
N LEU A 819 -44.80 22.58 -0.77
CA LEU A 819 -46.13 22.99 -0.31
C LEU A 819 -46.11 23.59 1.10
N GLN A 820 -45.42 22.95 2.05
CA GLN A 820 -45.27 23.47 3.43
C GLN A 820 -44.51 24.81 3.49
N LEU A 821 -43.45 24.97 2.67
CA LEU A 821 -42.71 26.22 2.55
C LEU A 821 -43.57 27.32 1.93
N GLY A 822 -44.35 26.97 0.91
CA GLY A 822 -45.27 27.88 0.23
C GLY A 822 -46.37 28.40 1.16
N TRP A 823 -46.96 27.50 1.95
CA TRP A 823 -47.94 27.86 2.98
C TRP A 823 -47.35 28.81 4.02
N LEU A 824 -46.15 28.51 4.53
CA LEU A 824 -45.45 29.40 5.46
C LEU A 824 -45.14 30.77 4.82
N ALA A 825 -44.65 30.78 3.58
CA ALA A 825 -44.33 32.00 2.83
C ALA A 825 -45.57 32.87 2.56
N TRP A 826 -46.74 32.26 2.31
CA TRP A 826 -48.00 32.99 2.13
C TRP A 826 -48.37 33.78 3.38
N HIS A 827 -48.30 33.14 4.55
CA HIS A 827 -48.65 33.78 5.83
C HIS A 827 -47.58 34.75 6.33
N THR A 828 -46.28 34.51 6.08
CA THR A 828 -45.25 35.52 6.37
C THR A 828 -45.41 36.76 5.50
N ALA A 829 -45.81 36.60 4.23
CA ALA A 829 -46.02 37.72 3.30
C ALA A 829 -47.14 38.67 3.75
N GLU A 830 -48.10 38.24 4.57
CA GLU A 830 -49.18 39.11 5.08
C GLU A 830 -48.66 40.31 5.87
N ARG A 831 -47.45 40.20 6.43
CA ARG A 831 -46.77 41.24 7.22
C ARG A 831 -45.68 41.95 6.43
N TYR A 832 -45.46 41.57 5.18
CA TYR A 832 -44.43 42.11 4.30
C TYR A 832 -44.90 43.33 3.52
N ARG A 833 -44.01 44.29 3.26
CA ARG A 833 -44.37 45.55 2.57
C ARG A 833 -44.85 45.32 1.15
N ASP A 834 -44.26 44.37 0.41
CA ASP A 834 -44.66 44.04 -0.96
C ASP A 834 -45.52 42.75 -1.01
N LYS A 835 -46.47 42.64 -0.07
CA LYS A 835 -47.39 41.50 0.05
C LYS A 835 -48.01 41.08 -1.28
N ASP A 836 -48.53 42.05 -2.05
CA ASP A 836 -49.29 41.78 -3.28
C ASP A 836 -48.42 41.11 -4.35
N ALA A 837 -47.14 41.50 -4.45
CA ALA A 837 -46.21 40.92 -5.42
C ALA A 837 -45.85 39.46 -5.06
N VAL A 838 -45.56 39.20 -3.78
CA VAL A 838 -45.22 37.85 -3.28
C VAL A 838 -46.43 36.93 -3.35
N GLN A 839 -47.61 37.37 -2.92
CA GLN A 839 -48.83 36.57 -2.97
C GLN A 839 -49.30 36.32 -4.40
N SER A 840 -49.10 37.27 -5.32
CA SER A 840 -49.36 37.02 -6.75
C SER A 840 -48.43 35.94 -7.32
N ALA A 841 -47.14 35.96 -6.95
CA ALA A 841 -46.18 34.94 -7.36
C ALA A 841 -46.51 33.55 -6.79
N LEU A 842 -46.86 33.47 -5.50
CA LEU A 842 -47.31 32.22 -4.86
C LEU A 842 -48.64 31.72 -5.45
N GLY A 843 -49.59 32.63 -5.71
CA GLY A 843 -50.87 32.31 -6.33
C GLY A 843 -50.72 31.79 -7.75
N ALA A 844 -49.76 32.31 -8.52
CA ALA A 844 -49.43 31.77 -9.86
C ALA A 844 -48.89 30.33 -9.81
N LEU A 845 -48.34 29.90 -8.67
CA LEU A 845 -47.91 28.52 -8.41
C LEU A 845 -49.00 27.65 -7.79
N GLY A 846 -50.22 28.18 -7.64
CA GLY A 846 -51.36 27.48 -7.06
C GLY A 846 -51.36 27.42 -5.53
N ILE A 847 -50.58 28.27 -4.87
CA ILE A 847 -50.46 28.31 -3.40
C ILE A 847 -51.34 29.41 -2.83
N SER A 848 -52.12 29.07 -1.80
CA SER A 848 -53.03 29.97 -1.07
C SER A 848 -53.00 29.67 0.44
N GLY A 849 -53.60 30.51 1.27
CA GLY A 849 -53.64 30.29 2.74
C GLY A 849 -54.24 28.94 3.16
N ASP A 850 -55.10 28.35 2.33
CA ASP A 850 -55.79 27.07 2.60
C ASP A 850 -55.12 25.87 1.92
N THR A 851 -53.87 25.99 1.44
CA THR A 851 -53.22 24.92 0.66
C THR A 851 -52.94 23.64 1.44
N LEU A 852 -52.74 23.71 2.75
CA LEU A 852 -52.52 22.52 3.59
C LEU A 852 -53.87 22.01 4.12
N PRO A 853 -54.26 20.75 3.83
CA PRO A 853 -55.53 20.21 4.30
C PRO A 853 -55.50 20.01 5.82
N ILE A 854 -56.45 20.62 6.52
CA ILE A 854 -56.73 20.36 7.94
C ILE A 854 -57.64 19.12 8.01
N SER A 855 -57.21 18.04 8.65
CA SER A 855 -57.96 16.77 8.68
C SER A 855 -59.35 16.87 9.36
N ARG A 856 -60.40 16.74 8.53
CA ARG A 856 -61.78 16.20 8.73
C ARG A 856 -62.56 16.47 10.04
N ALA A 857 -63.37 17.52 9.99
CA ALA A 857 -64.77 17.65 10.43
C ALA A 857 -65.28 16.74 11.58
N SER A 858 -65.00 17.16 12.81
CA SER A 858 -65.85 17.08 14.02
C SER A 858 -65.17 17.95 15.11
N ASP A 859 -65.56 17.90 16.39
CA ASP A 859 -65.10 18.78 17.49
C ASP A 859 -63.55 18.99 17.64
N GLN A 860 -62.74 18.24 16.88
CA GLN A 860 -61.30 18.38 16.64
C GLN A 860 -60.90 19.61 15.79
N ASP A 861 -61.83 20.31 15.13
CA ASP A 861 -61.53 21.45 14.25
C ASP A 861 -60.94 22.66 15.02
N ALA A 862 -61.39 22.88 16.27
CA ALA A 862 -60.89 23.97 17.12
C ALA A 862 -59.44 23.71 17.60
N GLU A 863 -59.13 22.47 17.97
CA GLU A 863 -57.78 22.04 18.38
C GLU A 863 -56.82 22.03 17.20
N ALA A 864 -57.24 21.57 16.02
CA ALA A 864 -56.44 21.60 14.81
C ALA A 864 -56.17 23.04 14.32
N SER A 865 -57.17 23.92 14.39
CA SER A 865 -57.01 25.35 14.11
C SER A 865 -56.06 26.02 15.12
N SER A 866 -56.19 25.69 16.41
CA SER A 866 -55.27 26.17 17.45
C SER A 866 -53.83 25.68 17.21
N GLY A 867 -53.64 24.40 16.88
CA GLY A 867 -52.33 23.81 16.59
C GLY A 867 -51.64 24.45 15.37
N SER A 868 -52.35 24.58 14.25
CA SER A 868 -51.82 25.28 13.05
C SER A 868 -51.49 26.75 13.31
N GLN A 869 -52.33 27.47 14.06
CA GLN A 869 -52.03 28.84 14.47
C GLN A 869 -50.82 28.91 15.40
N ALA A 870 -50.65 27.96 16.32
CA ALA A 870 -49.49 27.89 17.20
C ALA A 870 -48.19 27.65 16.41
N VAL A 871 -48.21 26.79 15.38
CA VAL A 871 -47.08 26.62 14.43
C VAL A 871 -46.75 27.94 13.73
N LEU A 872 -47.74 28.65 13.19
CA LEU A 872 -47.54 29.95 12.55
C LEU A 872 -46.99 30.99 13.54
N ARG A 873 -47.46 30.99 14.80
CA ARG A 873 -46.94 31.89 15.83
C ARG A 873 -45.44 31.68 16.04
N TRP A 874 -45.00 30.43 16.17
CA TRP A 874 -43.57 30.09 16.29
C TRP A 874 -42.76 30.45 15.04
N LEU A 875 -43.29 30.20 13.85
CA LEU A 875 -42.54 30.34 12.60
C LEU A 875 -42.61 31.75 11.97
N ILE A 876 -43.57 32.61 12.30
CA ILE A 876 -43.70 33.94 11.67
C ILE A 876 -43.13 35.08 12.52
N HIS A 877 -43.12 34.95 13.84
CA HIS A 877 -42.62 36.02 14.72
C HIS A 877 -41.09 35.99 14.80
N GLY A 878 -40.48 37.18 14.75
CA GLY A 878 -39.03 37.36 14.86
C GLY A 878 -38.49 37.09 16.27
N ASP A 879 -37.19 37.32 16.46
CA ASP A 879 -36.50 37.03 17.73
C ASP A 879 -36.88 37.99 18.87
N GLU A 880 -37.45 39.16 18.56
CA GLU A 880 -37.62 40.28 19.51
C GLU A 880 -38.86 40.18 20.43
N VAL A 881 -39.76 39.19 20.26
CA VAL A 881 -41.12 39.23 20.86
C VAL A 881 -41.50 37.97 21.65
N PHE A 882 -40.55 37.23 22.21
CA PHE A 882 -40.90 36.08 23.07
C PHE A 882 -40.81 36.41 24.56
N THR A 883 -41.86 37.07 25.08
CA THR A 883 -42.20 37.11 26.52
C THR A 883 -43.35 36.15 26.80
N ARG A 884 -43.15 34.85 26.52
CA ARG A 884 -44.13 33.81 26.88
C ARG A 884 -43.72 33.22 28.23
N GLU A 885 -44.49 33.53 29.27
CA GLU A 885 -44.29 32.96 30.62
C GLU A 885 -44.75 31.49 30.73
N PHE A 886 -45.50 30.97 29.75
CA PHE A 886 -46.07 29.63 29.83
C PHE A 886 -45.87 28.82 28.55
N LEU A 887 -44.96 27.84 28.63
CA LEU A 887 -45.02 26.61 27.84
C LEU A 887 -46.37 25.93 28.15
N GLY A 888 -47.23 25.74 27.16
CA GLY A 888 -48.62 25.36 27.38
C GLY A 888 -49.19 24.34 26.40
N ALA A 889 -50.46 23.98 26.61
CA ALA A 889 -51.19 23.02 25.77
C ALA A 889 -51.18 23.39 24.27
N GLU A 890 -51.12 24.68 23.92
CA GLU A 890 -51.03 25.14 22.52
C GLU A 890 -49.75 24.65 21.80
N ASP A 891 -48.61 24.56 22.51
CA ASP A 891 -47.33 24.16 21.90
C ASP A 891 -47.25 22.64 21.71
N GLN A 892 -47.84 21.88 22.63
CA GLN A 892 -48.08 20.44 22.46
C GLN A 892 -49.06 20.19 21.29
N LEU A 893 -50.15 20.98 21.19
CA LEU A 893 -51.09 20.91 20.06
C LEU A 893 -50.42 21.24 18.72
N ALA A 894 -49.46 22.18 18.69
CA ALA A 894 -48.66 22.44 17.50
C ALA A 894 -47.86 21.20 17.08
N LEU A 895 -47.16 20.55 18.02
CA LEU A 895 -46.40 19.33 17.72
C LEU A 895 -47.31 18.20 17.23
N ASP A 896 -48.41 17.97 17.95
CA ASP A 896 -49.39 16.93 17.64
C ASP A 896 -49.98 17.15 16.24
N TRP A 897 -50.39 18.39 15.92
CA TRP A 897 -50.99 18.74 14.63
C TRP A 897 -50.03 18.48 13.46
N VAL A 898 -48.78 18.92 13.59
CA VAL A 898 -47.78 18.75 12.53
C VAL A 898 -47.49 17.27 12.26
N ILE A 899 -47.42 16.45 13.32
CA ILE A 899 -47.09 15.02 13.20
C ILE A 899 -48.29 14.23 12.64
N GLN A 900 -49.50 14.48 13.16
CA GLN A 900 -50.72 13.78 12.72
C GLN A 900 -51.02 14.00 11.23
N ASN A 901 -50.68 15.18 10.70
CA ASN A 901 -50.86 15.51 9.27
C ASN A 901 -49.63 15.17 8.40
N GLY A 902 -48.59 14.54 8.95
CA GLY A 902 -47.39 14.16 8.20
C GLY A 902 -46.57 15.36 7.68
N HIS A 903 -46.66 16.51 8.36
CA HIS A 903 -45.99 17.75 7.96
C HIS A 903 -44.52 17.79 8.43
N HIS A 904 -43.69 16.91 7.87
CA HIS A 904 -42.30 16.74 8.32
C HIS A 904 -41.44 18.01 8.24
N ALA A 905 -41.64 18.89 7.25
CA ALA A 905 -40.85 20.12 7.11
C ALA A 905 -41.19 21.12 8.21
N LEU A 906 -42.48 21.33 8.48
CA LEU A 906 -42.94 22.17 9.59
C LEU A 906 -42.47 21.62 10.94
N MET A 907 -42.44 20.28 11.11
CA MET A 907 -41.94 19.65 12.35
C MET A 907 -40.46 19.98 12.54
N GLN A 908 -39.65 19.79 11.50
CA GLN A 908 -38.23 20.13 11.53
C GLN A 908 -38.05 21.61 11.88
N TRP A 909 -38.70 22.53 11.17
CA TRP A 909 -38.57 23.97 11.41
C TRP A 909 -39.02 24.40 12.81
N LEU A 910 -40.08 23.79 13.34
CA LEU A 910 -40.56 24.03 14.69
C LEU A 910 -39.53 23.58 15.73
N ILE A 911 -38.97 22.38 15.58
CA ILE A 911 -37.92 21.89 16.47
C ILE A 911 -36.69 22.79 16.40
N ILE A 912 -36.22 23.14 15.21
CA ILE A 912 -35.06 24.05 15.04
C ILE A 912 -35.32 25.35 15.78
N ARG A 913 -36.52 25.91 15.61
CA ARG A 913 -36.90 27.15 16.29
C ARG A 913 -36.87 27.00 17.81
N TRP A 914 -37.41 25.91 18.35
CA TRP A 914 -37.35 25.62 19.78
C TRP A 914 -35.91 25.45 20.28
N THR A 915 -35.02 24.86 19.47
CA THR A 915 -33.60 24.75 19.83
C THR A 915 -32.90 26.11 19.89
N GLU A 916 -33.19 27.02 18.95
CA GLU A 916 -32.66 28.39 18.96
C GLU A 916 -33.18 29.20 20.15
N CYS A 917 -34.44 29.00 20.52
CA CYS A 917 -35.09 29.70 21.63
C CYS A 917 -34.79 29.13 23.02
N GLN A 918 -34.03 28.04 23.13
CA GLN A 918 -33.73 27.39 24.42
C GLN A 918 -33.01 28.34 25.39
N GLN A 919 -32.18 29.26 24.90
CA GLN A 919 -31.46 30.21 25.76
C GLN A 919 -32.40 31.23 26.41
N GLN A 920 -33.46 31.62 25.71
CA GLN A 920 -34.46 32.58 26.19
C GLN A 920 -35.58 31.91 26.97
N CYS A 921 -35.84 30.61 26.73
CA CYS A 921 -36.86 29.81 27.39
C CYS A 921 -36.24 28.50 27.90
N PRO A 922 -35.51 28.54 29.03
CA PRO A 922 -34.95 27.32 29.59
C PRO A 922 -36.09 26.38 30.04
N GLY A 923 -35.84 25.07 30.01
CA GLY A 923 -36.88 24.04 30.19
C GLY A 923 -37.78 23.73 28.97
N LEU A 924 -37.82 24.55 27.91
CA LEU A 924 -38.62 24.28 26.69
C LEU A 924 -38.27 22.91 26.08
N ILE A 925 -36.99 22.66 25.85
CA ILE A 925 -36.52 21.40 25.24
C ILE A 925 -36.82 20.19 26.12
N HIS A 926 -36.78 20.35 27.45
CA HIS A 926 -37.17 19.29 28.37
C HIS A 926 -38.64 18.87 28.15
N HIS A 927 -39.56 19.83 28.02
CA HIS A 927 -40.97 19.55 27.73
C HIS A 927 -41.19 18.93 26.35
N VAL A 928 -40.47 19.38 25.32
CA VAL A 928 -40.57 18.79 23.98
C VAL A 928 -40.13 17.32 23.98
N ILE A 929 -39.04 16.99 24.69
CA ILE A 929 -38.59 15.59 24.85
C ILE A 929 -39.67 14.76 25.55
N MET A 930 -40.27 15.32 26.61
CA MET A 930 -41.35 14.68 27.36
C MET A 930 -42.56 14.38 26.48
N TRP A 931 -43.10 15.36 25.77
CA TRP A 931 -44.25 15.16 24.86
C TRP A 931 -43.93 14.15 23.77
N ALA A 932 -42.74 14.22 23.18
CA ALA A 932 -42.33 13.28 22.14
C ALA A 932 -42.22 11.85 22.67
N ALA A 933 -41.72 11.66 23.90
CA ALA A 933 -41.63 10.34 24.53
C ALA A 933 -43.02 9.80 24.89
N GLU A 934 -43.89 10.61 25.50
CA GLU A 934 -45.26 10.23 25.89
C GLU A 934 -46.11 9.78 24.70
N LYS A 935 -45.94 10.44 23.55
CA LYS A 935 -46.69 10.15 22.32
C LYS A 935 -45.99 9.16 21.38
N GLY A 936 -44.77 8.74 21.69
CA GLY A 936 -43.97 7.84 20.84
C GLY A 936 -43.49 8.48 19.53
N TYR A 937 -43.28 9.80 19.51
CA TYR A 937 -42.81 10.56 18.35
C TYR A 937 -41.30 10.41 18.13
N GLN A 938 -40.89 9.24 17.65
CA GLN A 938 -39.48 8.88 17.46
C GLN A 938 -38.73 9.85 16.53
N ASP A 939 -39.39 10.36 15.49
CA ASP A 939 -38.79 11.30 14.53
C ASP A 939 -38.41 12.63 15.19
N THR A 940 -39.21 13.11 16.14
CA THR A 940 -38.93 14.31 16.94
C THR A 940 -37.69 14.09 17.81
N ILE A 941 -37.62 12.97 18.51
CA ILE A 941 -36.47 12.62 19.37
C ILE A 941 -35.19 12.47 18.53
N ASN A 942 -35.28 11.77 17.40
CA ASN A 942 -34.17 11.61 16.46
C ASN A 942 -33.69 12.97 15.92
N THR A 943 -34.61 13.90 15.68
CA THR A 943 -34.28 15.25 15.20
C THR A 943 -33.58 16.08 16.27
N LEU A 944 -34.08 16.07 17.51
CA LEU A 944 -33.44 16.74 18.65
C LEU A 944 -32.02 16.23 18.85
N ARG A 945 -31.82 14.90 18.80
CA ARG A 945 -30.49 14.29 18.93
C ARG A 945 -29.54 14.71 17.81
N ARG A 946 -30.01 14.78 16.56
CA ARG A 946 -29.21 15.29 15.43
C ARG A 946 -28.79 16.75 15.61
N ARG A 947 -29.57 17.56 16.35
CA ARG A 947 -29.23 18.93 16.73
C ARG A 947 -28.28 19.02 17.94
N GLY A 948 -27.74 17.88 18.39
CA GLY A 948 -26.83 17.84 19.54
C GLY A 948 -27.52 18.00 20.89
N ILE A 949 -28.85 17.86 20.97
CA ILE A 949 -29.57 17.96 22.23
C ILE A 949 -29.43 16.66 23.02
N SER A 950 -29.00 16.80 24.28
CA SER A 950 -28.96 15.70 25.24
C SER A 950 -30.35 15.36 25.74
N LEU A 951 -30.73 14.08 25.66
CA LEU A 951 -31.98 13.57 26.24
C LEU A 951 -31.97 13.59 27.78
N ASN A 952 -30.83 13.90 28.40
CA ASN A 952 -30.67 13.97 29.85
C ASN A 952 -30.79 15.40 30.38
N THR A 953 -31.43 16.30 29.63
CA THR A 953 -31.62 17.70 30.02
C THR A 953 -32.52 17.78 31.25
N LYS A 954 -32.03 18.40 32.33
CA LYS A 954 -32.79 18.53 33.58
C LYS A 954 -33.86 19.61 33.46
N ASP A 955 -35.00 19.41 34.12
CA ASP A 955 -35.99 20.47 34.30
C ASP A 955 -35.47 21.59 35.21
N GLU A 956 -36.22 22.70 35.28
CA GLU A 956 -35.86 23.86 36.10
C GLU A 956 -36.28 23.73 37.56
N SER A 957 -36.83 22.57 37.95
CA SER A 957 -37.22 22.34 39.34
C SER A 957 -35.99 22.24 40.25
N ASP A 958 -36.17 22.48 41.55
CA ASP A 958 -35.09 22.29 42.54
C ASP A 958 -34.54 20.85 42.54
N ASP A 959 -35.36 19.88 42.11
CA ASP A 959 -34.98 18.48 41.99
C ASP A 959 -34.22 18.18 40.68
N GLY A 960 -34.34 19.03 39.66
CA GLY A 960 -33.65 18.93 38.37
C GLY A 960 -33.79 17.55 37.73
N LEU A 961 -35.04 17.13 37.52
CA LEU A 961 -35.36 15.79 37.02
C LEU A 961 -35.01 15.66 35.53
N THR A 962 -34.47 14.51 35.13
CA THR A 962 -34.33 14.18 33.70
C THR A 962 -35.68 13.71 33.13
N PRO A 963 -35.91 13.78 31.80
CA PRO A 963 -37.15 13.31 31.19
C PRO A 963 -37.41 11.84 31.50
N LEU A 964 -36.34 11.03 31.54
CA LEU A 964 -36.41 9.61 31.91
C LEU A 964 -36.90 9.43 33.37
N ILE A 965 -36.35 10.18 34.33
CA ILE A 965 -36.81 10.12 35.73
C ILE A 965 -38.27 10.54 35.85
N LYS A 966 -38.68 11.58 35.13
CA LYS A 966 -40.06 12.05 35.14
C LYS A 966 -41.04 11.02 34.58
N MET A 967 -40.70 10.37 33.46
CA MET A 967 -41.49 9.28 32.86
C MET A 967 -41.59 8.04 33.75
N VAL A 968 -40.52 7.72 34.47
CA VAL A 968 -40.53 6.65 35.47
C VAL A 968 -41.44 7.03 36.65
N ALA A 969 -41.35 8.26 37.15
CA ALA A 969 -42.17 8.72 38.26
C ALA A 969 -43.67 8.77 37.93
N THR A 970 -44.04 8.96 36.66
CA THR A 970 -45.43 8.90 36.19
C THR A 970 -45.90 7.49 35.82
N GLY A 971 -45.01 6.48 35.84
CA GLY A 971 -45.33 5.10 35.49
C GLY A 971 -45.61 4.89 33.99
N ASN A 972 -45.09 5.75 33.11
CA ASN A 972 -45.29 5.62 31.67
C ASN A 972 -44.21 4.73 31.03
N HIS A 973 -44.37 3.41 31.12
CA HIS A 973 -43.39 2.43 30.62
C HIS A 973 -43.07 2.59 29.13
N ALA A 974 -44.07 2.92 28.30
CA ALA A 974 -43.89 3.10 26.87
C ALA A 974 -42.95 4.27 26.55
N ALA A 975 -43.10 5.40 27.27
CA ALA A 975 -42.22 6.55 27.11
C ALA A 975 -40.80 6.27 27.65
N VAL A 976 -40.69 5.47 28.72
CA VAL A 976 -39.39 5.00 29.23
C VAL A 976 -38.67 4.17 28.17
N GLU A 977 -39.34 3.23 27.51
CA GLU A 977 -38.76 2.42 26.43
C GLU A 977 -38.29 3.31 25.27
N VAL A 978 -39.13 4.24 24.82
CA VAL A 978 -38.81 5.19 23.75
C VAL A 978 -37.54 6.00 24.05
N LEU A 979 -37.41 6.53 25.26
CA LEU A 979 -36.24 7.31 25.67
C LEU A 979 -34.97 6.44 25.75
N LEU A 980 -35.07 5.23 26.29
CA LEU A 980 -33.94 4.30 26.37
C LEU A 980 -33.49 3.83 24.99
N ASP A 981 -34.43 3.51 24.09
CA ASP A 981 -34.14 3.15 22.70
C ASP A 981 -33.51 4.30 21.92
N ALA A 982 -33.86 5.55 22.27
CA ALA A 982 -33.24 6.74 21.72
C ALA A 982 -31.87 7.09 22.33
N GLY A 983 -31.42 6.36 23.35
CA GLY A 983 -30.11 6.52 23.99
C GLY A 983 -30.08 7.49 25.18
N ALA A 984 -31.20 7.69 25.87
CA ALA A 984 -31.18 8.36 27.17
C ALA A 984 -30.25 7.61 28.14
N TYR A 985 -29.53 8.35 28.98
CA TYR A 985 -28.57 7.74 29.89
C TYR A 985 -29.31 7.05 31.03
N ILE A 986 -29.21 5.72 31.07
CA ILE A 986 -30.01 4.88 31.96
C ILE A 986 -29.77 5.15 33.45
N ASP A 987 -28.57 5.59 33.81
CA ASP A 987 -28.18 5.98 35.17
C ASP A 987 -28.06 7.51 35.31
N GLY A 988 -28.71 8.28 34.43
CA GLY A 988 -28.65 9.74 34.41
C GLY A 988 -29.29 10.37 35.65
N PRO A 989 -28.50 10.93 36.58
CA PRO A 989 -29.03 11.33 37.88
C PRO A 989 -29.72 12.71 37.83
N ASP A 990 -30.70 12.90 38.71
CA ASP A 990 -31.31 14.21 38.99
C ASP A 990 -30.31 15.18 39.66
N ALA A 991 -30.75 16.39 40.08
CA ALA A 991 -29.86 17.35 40.77
C ALA A 991 -29.37 16.85 42.14
N ARG A 992 -30.11 15.93 42.78
CA ARG A 992 -29.79 15.35 44.10
C ARG A 992 -28.94 14.07 44.01
N GLY A 993 -28.73 13.56 42.80
CA GLY A 993 -27.97 12.34 42.55
C GLY A 993 -28.82 11.07 42.46
N ALA A 994 -30.15 11.17 42.48
CA ALA A 994 -31.04 10.03 42.36
C ALA A 994 -31.11 9.54 40.90
N THR A 995 -30.98 8.23 40.69
CA THR A 995 -31.04 7.61 39.35
C THR A 995 -32.49 7.27 38.95
N PRO A 996 -32.77 7.01 37.66
CA PRO A 996 -34.07 6.51 37.22
C PRO A 996 -34.51 5.24 37.96
N LEU A 997 -33.56 4.34 38.27
CA LEU A 997 -33.85 3.12 39.03
C LEU A 997 -34.30 3.45 40.47
N MET A 998 -33.67 4.42 41.13
CA MET A 998 -34.11 4.88 42.45
C MET A 998 -35.50 5.50 42.41
N ALA A 999 -35.83 6.27 41.37
CA ALA A 999 -37.17 6.81 41.18
C ALA A 999 -38.22 5.70 41.02
N ALA A 1000 -37.93 4.66 40.24
CA ALA A 1000 -38.81 3.50 40.09
C ALA A 1000 -39.01 2.76 41.43
N CYS A 1001 -37.93 2.60 42.20
CA CYS A 1001 -37.95 1.98 43.53
C CYS A 1001 -38.75 2.79 44.54
N HIS A 1002 -38.68 4.12 44.49
CA HIS A 1002 -39.42 5.01 45.37
C HIS A 1002 -40.94 4.88 45.15
N VAL A 1003 -41.35 4.84 43.88
CA VAL A 1003 -42.76 4.67 43.49
C VAL A 1003 -43.27 3.23 43.73
N GLY A 1004 -42.38 2.24 43.77
CA GLY A 1004 -42.72 0.83 43.91
C GLY A 1004 -43.13 0.17 42.59
N ASP A 1005 -42.81 0.78 41.46
CA ASP A 1005 -43.17 0.28 40.14
C ASP A 1005 -42.20 -0.82 39.68
N LEU A 1006 -42.55 -2.06 40.02
CA LEU A 1006 -41.76 -3.24 39.67
C LEU A 1006 -41.56 -3.39 38.15
N ALA A 1007 -42.50 -2.94 37.32
CA ALA A 1007 -42.35 -3.02 35.87
C ALA A 1007 -41.23 -2.10 35.38
N SER A 1008 -41.20 -0.83 35.82
CA SER A 1008 -40.10 0.10 35.52
C SER A 1008 -38.76 -0.36 36.09
N VAL A 1009 -38.74 -0.91 37.32
CA VAL A 1009 -37.53 -1.51 37.91
C VAL A 1009 -37.00 -2.63 37.03
N SER A 1010 -37.87 -3.56 36.64
CA SER A 1010 -37.48 -4.70 35.81
C SER A 1010 -36.97 -4.28 34.43
N LEU A 1011 -37.59 -3.27 33.82
CA LEU A 1011 -37.19 -2.73 32.53
C LEU A 1011 -35.80 -2.09 32.60
N LEU A 1012 -35.58 -1.19 33.56
CA LEU A 1012 -34.32 -0.47 33.72
C LEU A 1012 -33.15 -1.43 34.00
N VAL A 1013 -33.32 -2.39 34.90
CA VAL A 1013 -32.24 -3.35 35.22
C VAL A 1013 -31.93 -4.27 34.04
N ARG A 1014 -32.94 -4.74 33.29
CA ARG A 1014 -32.71 -5.51 32.05
C ARG A 1014 -31.99 -4.72 30.97
N ARG A 1015 -32.17 -3.39 30.95
CA ARG A 1015 -31.48 -2.47 30.04
C ARG A 1015 -30.11 -2.02 30.56
N GLY A 1016 -29.64 -2.56 31.69
CA GLY A 1016 -28.29 -2.37 32.20
C GLY A 1016 -28.14 -1.28 33.28
N ALA A 1017 -29.22 -0.85 33.93
CA ALA A 1017 -29.14 0.10 35.04
C ALA A 1017 -28.30 -0.47 36.20
N ASN A 1018 -27.49 0.37 36.84
CA ASN A 1018 -26.69 -0.06 37.97
C ASN A 1018 -27.56 -0.29 39.21
N VAL A 1019 -27.78 -1.56 39.55
CA VAL A 1019 -28.58 -2.00 40.71
C VAL A 1019 -28.01 -1.47 42.04
N ASN A 1020 -26.71 -1.18 42.09
CA ASN A 1020 -26.00 -0.70 43.27
C ASN A 1020 -25.53 0.76 43.14
N ALA A 1021 -26.18 1.57 42.28
CA ALA A 1021 -25.89 2.99 42.19
C ALA A 1021 -26.07 3.69 43.55
N GLN A 1022 -25.24 4.70 43.82
CA GLN A 1022 -25.28 5.46 45.06
C GLN A 1022 -25.55 6.94 44.79
N ALA A 1023 -26.55 7.50 45.45
CA ALA A 1023 -26.84 8.92 45.36
C ALA A 1023 -25.77 9.75 46.07
N ARG A 1024 -25.43 10.91 45.49
CA ARG A 1024 -24.35 11.79 45.99
C ARG A 1024 -24.62 12.34 47.39
N ASN A 1025 -25.90 12.54 47.74
CA ASN A 1025 -26.32 13.02 49.04
C ASN A 1025 -26.83 11.84 49.88
N GLY A 1026 -25.97 11.28 50.73
CA GLY A 1026 -26.36 10.27 51.74
C GLY A 1026 -26.26 8.82 51.31
N GLY A 1027 -25.67 8.50 50.15
CA GLY A 1027 -25.36 7.12 49.76
C GLY A 1027 -26.59 6.24 49.53
N LEU A 1028 -27.76 6.83 49.27
CA LEU A 1028 -28.99 6.09 49.01
C LEU A 1028 -28.78 5.12 47.84
N THR A 1029 -29.17 3.86 48.04
CA THR A 1029 -29.16 2.80 47.02
C THR A 1029 -30.59 2.50 46.55
N PRO A 1030 -30.79 1.94 45.35
CA PRO A 1030 -32.13 1.49 44.92
C PRO A 1030 -32.82 0.57 45.93
N LEU A 1031 -32.05 -0.36 46.52
CA LEU A 1031 -32.53 -1.28 47.55
C LEU A 1031 -33.01 -0.55 48.81
N LEU A 1032 -32.22 0.42 49.30
CA LEU A 1032 -32.59 1.23 50.46
C LEU A 1032 -33.84 2.06 50.18
N VAL A 1033 -33.94 2.68 48.99
CA VAL A 1033 -35.10 3.47 48.59
C VAL A 1033 -36.37 2.61 48.51
N ALA A 1034 -36.31 1.41 47.93
CA ALA A 1034 -37.43 0.47 47.90
C ALA A 1034 -37.84 0.00 49.31
N THR A 1035 -36.86 -0.15 50.21
CA THR A 1035 -37.09 -0.55 51.60
C THR A 1035 -37.77 0.57 52.40
N SER A 1036 -37.32 1.82 52.27
CA SER A 1036 -37.97 2.99 52.86
C SER A 1036 -39.38 3.24 52.29
N GLY A 1037 -39.62 2.85 51.04
CA GLY A 1037 -40.94 2.93 50.39
C GLY A 1037 -41.92 1.81 50.77
N ASP A 1038 -41.51 0.82 51.58
CA ASP A 1038 -42.30 -0.38 51.93
C ASP A 1038 -42.72 -1.26 50.73
N HIS A 1039 -41.79 -1.48 49.79
CA HIS A 1039 -42.05 -2.23 48.55
C HIS A 1039 -41.38 -3.62 48.51
N PRO A 1040 -41.88 -4.64 49.26
CA PRO A 1040 -41.20 -5.94 49.40
C PRO A 1040 -41.05 -6.71 48.08
N GLY A 1041 -41.97 -6.52 47.12
CA GLY A 1041 -41.87 -7.13 45.80
C GLY A 1041 -40.68 -6.58 44.99
N VAL A 1042 -40.43 -5.27 45.07
CA VAL A 1042 -39.27 -4.62 44.45
C VAL A 1042 -37.98 -5.02 45.15
N VAL A 1043 -37.97 -5.04 46.49
CA VAL A 1043 -36.81 -5.45 47.29
C VAL A 1043 -36.38 -6.88 46.95
N ARG A 1044 -37.32 -7.84 46.94
CA ARG A 1044 -37.03 -9.23 46.56
C ARG A 1044 -36.43 -9.29 45.15
N TRP A 1045 -37.03 -8.58 44.21
CA TRP A 1045 -36.58 -8.58 42.82
C TRP A 1045 -35.17 -8.00 42.67
N LEU A 1046 -34.84 -6.89 43.35
CA LEU A 1046 -33.50 -6.29 43.32
C LEU A 1046 -32.43 -7.23 43.89
N LEU A 1047 -32.73 -7.94 44.98
CA LEU A 1047 -31.83 -8.93 45.59
C LEU A 1047 -31.55 -10.09 44.62
N ASP A 1048 -32.58 -10.61 43.95
CA ASP A 1048 -32.44 -11.64 42.93
C ASP A 1048 -31.56 -11.21 41.74
N HIS A 1049 -31.37 -9.90 41.55
CA HIS A 1049 -30.59 -9.30 40.46
C HIS A 1049 -29.29 -8.63 40.95
N GLY A 1050 -28.78 -9.05 42.12
CA GLY A 1050 -27.43 -8.68 42.57
C GLY A 1050 -27.33 -7.36 43.33
N ALA A 1051 -28.43 -6.88 43.92
CA ALA A 1051 -28.36 -5.79 44.89
C ALA A 1051 -27.56 -6.22 46.13
N HIS A 1052 -26.64 -5.38 46.58
CA HIS A 1052 -25.90 -5.62 47.80
C HIS A 1052 -26.81 -5.42 49.01
N VAL A 1053 -27.21 -6.54 49.61
CA VAL A 1053 -28.25 -6.60 50.66
C VAL A 1053 -27.99 -5.68 51.85
N ASP A 1054 -26.73 -5.50 52.26
CA ASP A 1054 -26.35 -4.68 53.41
C ASP A 1054 -25.92 -3.25 53.03
N MET A 1055 -25.86 -2.91 51.75
CA MET A 1055 -25.37 -1.60 51.30
C MET A 1055 -26.38 -0.49 51.62
N GLY A 1056 -25.98 0.43 52.50
CA GLY A 1056 -26.86 1.48 53.02
C GLY A 1056 -27.73 1.03 54.20
N TYR A 1057 -27.45 -0.15 54.77
CA TYR A 1057 -28.15 -0.73 55.93
C TYR A 1057 -29.69 -0.84 55.79
N PRO A 1058 -30.25 -1.45 54.72
CA PRO A 1058 -31.70 -1.57 54.55
C PRO A 1058 -32.42 -2.28 55.70
N LEU A 1059 -31.78 -3.31 56.28
CA LEU A 1059 -32.33 -4.06 57.41
C LEU A 1059 -32.56 -3.16 58.64
N LEU A 1060 -31.65 -2.20 58.89
CA LEU A 1060 -31.77 -1.25 60.00
C LEU A 1060 -33.00 -0.35 59.82
N VAL A 1061 -33.23 0.15 58.60
CA VAL A 1061 -34.41 0.96 58.27
C VAL A 1061 -35.69 0.14 58.46
N ALA A 1062 -35.77 -1.06 57.87
CA ALA A 1062 -36.94 -1.93 58.00
C ALA A 1062 -37.25 -2.29 59.47
N ALA A 1063 -36.21 -2.57 60.28
CA ALA A 1063 -36.37 -2.87 61.70
C ALA A 1063 -36.79 -1.65 62.54
N SER A 1064 -36.29 -0.47 62.20
CA SER A 1064 -36.61 0.78 62.91
C SER A 1064 -38.05 1.26 62.69
N GLU A 1065 -38.72 0.76 61.65
CA GLU A 1065 -40.10 1.07 61.28
C GLU A 1065 -41.06 -0.12 61.46
N ASP A 1066 -40.62 -1.21 62.11
CA ASP A 1066 -41.39 -2.45 62.34
C ASP A 1066 -41.91 -3.13 61.05
N ARG A 1067 -41.20 -2.98 59.92
CA ARG A 1067 -41.54 -3.56 58.61
C ARG A 1067 -41.14 -5.04 58.52
N VAL A 1068 -41.81 -5.87 59.30
CA VAL A 1068 -41.49 -7.31 59.47
C VAL A 1068 -41.38 -8.08 58.15
N GLU A 1069 -42.25 -7.80 57.17
CA GLU A 1069 -42.20 -8.50 55.88
C GLU A 1069 -40.95 -8.14 55.08
N LEU A 1070 -40.56 -6.86 55.05
CA LEU A 1070 -39.29 -6.42 54.44
C LEU A 1070 -38.09 -7.03 55.14
N MET A 1071 -38.10 -7.08 56.48
CA MET A 1071 -37.02 -7.72 57.25
C MET A 1071 -36.86 -9.18 56.87
N LYS A 1072 -37.97 -9.93 56.75
CA LYS A 1072 -37.92 -11.33 56.31
C LYS A 1072 -37.31 -11.45 54.91
N VAL A 1073 -37.74 -10.63 53.96
CA VAL A 1073 -37.20 -10.63 52.58
C VAL A 1073 -35.70 -10.32 52.57
N LEU A 1074 -35.26 -9.29 53.31
CA LEU A 1074 -33.85 -8.92 53.40
C LEU A 1074 -33.01 -10.04 54.04
N LEU A 1075 -33.48 -10.62 55.14
CA LEU A 1075 -32.79 -11.71 55.83
C LEU A 1075 -32.78 -13.01 55.01
N GLU A 1076 -33.84 -13.31 54.24
CA GLU A 1076 -33.86 -14.41 53.26
C GLU A 1076 -32.89 -14.16 52.11
N GLY A 1077 -32.72 -12.89 51.70
CA GLY A 1077 -31.71 -12.44 50.74
C GLY A 1077 -30.28 -12.39 51.28
N GLY A 1078 -30.05 -12.85 52.52
CA GLY A 1078 -28.72 -12.95 53.11
C GLY A 1078 -28.25 -11.70 53.85
N ALA A 1079 -29.15 -10.79 54.24
CA ALA A 1079 -28.78 -9.64 55.09
C ALA A 1079 -28.11 -10.12 56.38
N ASP A 1080 -26.99 -9.50 56.74
CA ASP A 1080 -26.39 -9.73 58.05
C ASP A 1080 -27.30 -9.11 59.12
N ALA A 1081 -27.95 -9.98 59.90
CA ALA A 1081 -28.86 -9.58 60.98
C ALA A 1081 -28.19 -8.68 62.03
N ASP A 1082 -26.85 -8.72 62.03
CA ASP A 1082 -25.96 -8.21 63.04
C ASP A 1082 -25.05 -7.09 62.48
N VAL A 1083 -25.36 -6.61 61.26
CA VAL A 1083 -24.65 -5.52 60.59
C VAL A 1083 -24.63 -4.25 61.44
N GLN A 1084 -23.48 -3.58 61.46
CA GLN A 1084 -23.26 -2.35 62.22
C GLN A 1084 -23.03 -1.15 61.28
N THR A 1085 -23.65 -0.02 61.59
CA THR A 1085 -23.28 1.27 60.98
C THR A 1085 -21.85 1.66 61.36
N GLU A 1086 -21.31 2.71 60.74
CA GLU A 1086 -19.98 3.26 61.08
C GLU A 1086 -19.84 3.62 62.57
N ASP A 1087 -20.94 4.00 63.23
CA ASP A 1087 -21.01 4.29 64.67
C ASP A 1087 -21.30 3.05 65.55
N GLY A 1088 -21.37 1.85 64.97
CA GLY A 1088 -21.63 0.60 65.67
C GLY A 1088 -23.10 0.27 65.95
N CYS A 1089 -24.05 1.03 65.37
CA CYS A 1089 -25.49 0.83 65.59
C CYS A 1089 -26.01 -0.41 64.84
N THR A 1090 -26.84 -1.24 65.48
CA THR A 1090 -27.47 -2.44 64.86
C THR A 1090 -28.98 -2.29 64.69
N ALA A 1091 -29.59 -3.17 63.88
CA ALA A 1091 -31.05 -3.24 63.70
C ALA A 1091 -31.80 -3.50 65.02
N LEU A 1092 -31.22 -4.32 65.90
CA LEU A 1092 -31.79 -4.63 67.22
C LEU A 1092 -31.82 -3.39 68.12
N MET A 1093 -30.77 -2.58 68.09
CA MET A 1093 -30.72 -1.32 68.83
C MET A 1093 -31.82 -0.37 68.34
N LEU A 1094 -31.92 -0.11 67.03
CA LEU A 1094 -32.93 0.80 66.49
C LEU A 1094 -34.36 0.34 66.76
N SER A 1095 -34.66 -0.96 66.62
CA SER A 1095 -35.98 -1.52 66.94
C SER A 1095 -36.32 -1.40 68.44
N ALA A 1096 -35.34 -1.59 69.33
CA ALA A 1096 -35.52 -1.37 70.77
C ALA A 1096 -35.81 0.10 71.12
N ARG A 1097 -35.07 1.04 70.50
CA ARG A 1097 -35.26 2.49 70.67
C ARG A 1097 -36.62 2.96 70.15
N ASN A 1098 -37.05 2.45 69.00
CA ASN A 1098 -38.29 2.87 68.34
C ASN A 1098 -39.54 2.09 68.78
N ARG A 1099 -39.38 1.14 69.72
CA ARG A 1099 -40.46 0.30 70.26
C ARG A 1099 -41.10 -0.66 69.24
N CYS A 1100 -40.28 -1.18 68.33
CA CYS A 1100 -40.66 -2.12 67.28
C CYS A 1100 -40.53 -3.57 67.78
N THR A 1101 -41.48 -4.04 68.60
CA THR A 1101 -41.39 -5.35 69.26
C THR A 1101 -41.44 -6.53 68.31
N ALA A 1102 -42.16 -6.40 67.18
CA ALA A 1102 -42.26 -7.48 66.21
C ALA A 1102 -40.95 -7.65 65.44
N ALA A 1103 -40.32 -6.54 65.03
CA ALA A 1103 -38.96 -6.53 64.48
C ALA A 1103 -37.93 -7.14 65.44
N MET A 1104 -38.00 -6.78 66.73
CA MET A 1104 -37.10 -7.36 67.75
C MET A 1104 -37.24 -8.88 67.86
N LYS A 1105 -38.47 -9.40 67.89
CA LYS A 1105 -38.71 -10.86 67.94
C LYS A 1105 -38.09 -11.56 66.74
N VAL A 1106 -38.27 -11.02 65.53
CA VAL A 1106 -37.68 -11.58 64.30
C VAL A 1106 -36.15 -11.58 64.34
N LEU A 1107 -35.51 -10.52 64.83
CA LEU A 1107 -34.05 -10.46 64.94
C LEU A 1107 -33.54 -11.45 65.99
N LEU A 1108 -34.16 -11.51 67.18
CA LEU A 1108 -33.79 -12.44 68.25
C LEU A 1108 -33.97 -13.90 67.83
N ASP A 1109 -35.01 -14.22 67.07
CA ASP A 1109 -35.23 -15.57 66.50
C ASP A 1109 -34.14 -15.97 65.49
N ARG A 1110 -33.41 -15.00 64.93
CA ARG A 1110 -32.26 -15.23 64.04
C ARG A 1110 -30.91 -15.27 64.76
N GLY A 1111 -30.89 -15.14 66.10
CA GLY A 1111 -29.68 -15.28 66.91
C GLY A 1111 -28.71 -14.11 66.81
N VAL A 1112 -29.22 -12.87 66.69
CA VAL A 1112 -28.39 -11.65 66.72
C VAL A 1112 -27.66 -11.48 68.06
N ASP A 1113 -26.44 -10.92 68.02
CA ASP A 1113 -25.65 -10.68 69.22
C ASP A 1113 -26.20 -9.47 70.00
N VAL A 1114 -26.93 -9.78 71.08
CA VAL A 1114 -27.50 -8.81 72.01
C VAL A 1114 -26.45 -7.98 72.76
N ARG A 1115 -25.16 -8.38 72.76
CA ARG A 1115 -24.05 -7.69 73.43
C ARG A 1115 -23.36 -6.64 72.55
N LYS A 1116 -23.70 -6.54 71.26
CA LYS A 1116 -23.16 -5.49 70.38
C LYS A 1116 -23.47 -4.11 70.95
N HIS A 1117 -22.53 -3.18 70.73
CA HIS A 1117 -22.55 -1.84 71.31
C HIS A 1117 -22.06 -0.82 70.28
N MET A 1118 -22.60 0.40 70.38
CA MET A 1118 -22.09 1.55 69.64
C MET A 1118 -20.72 1.97 70.18
N TRP A 1119 -19.99 2.82 69.45
CA TRP A 1119 -18.73 3.41 69.91
C TRP A 1119 -18.85 4.15 71.26
N SER A 1120 -20.05 4.64 71.59
CA SER A 1120 -20.39 5.26 72.88
C SER A 1120 -20.51 4.26 74.04
N GLY A 1121 -20.45 2.95 73.78
CA GLY A 1121 -20.70 1.90 74.77
C GLY A 1121 -22.16 1.47 74.91
N THR A 1122 -23.08 2.11 74.19
CA THR A 1122 -24.52 1.91 74.35
C THR A 1122 -25.00 0.62 73.67
N THR A 1123 -25.76 -0.20 74.39
CA THR A 1123 -26.36 -1.47 73.90
C THR A 1123 -27.85 -1.31 73.58
N ALA A 1124 -28.46 -2.33 72.93
CA ALA A 1124 -29.90 -2.36 72.68
C ALA A 1124 -30.73 -2.35 73.99
N LEU A 1125 -30.20 -2.96 75.07
CA LEU A 1125 -30.84 -2.98 76.39
C LEU A 1125 -30.84 -1.59 77.05
N ASP A 1126 -29.75 -0.83 76.88
CA ASP A 1126 -29.66 0.53 77.42
C ASP A 1126 -30.69 1.44 76.74
N TRP A 1127 -30.81 1.38 75.41
CA TRP A 1127 -31.85 2.13 74.69
C TRP A 1127 -33.26 1.69 75.07
N ALA A 1128 -33.53 0.39 75.23
CA ALA A 1128 -34.84 -0.09 75.69
C ALA A 1128 -35.23 0.47 77.07
N ARG A 1129 -34.26 0.59 77.99
CA ARG A 1129 -34.45 1.17 79.33
C ARG A 1129 -34.65 2.68 79.27
N ASP A 1130 -33.83 3.38 78.48
CA ASP A 1130 -33.92 4.84 78.31
C ASP A 1130 -35.29 5.26 77.77
N VAL A 1131 -35.84 4.52 76.80
CA VAL A 1131 -37.18 4.80 76.25
C VAL A 1131 -38.32 4.13 77.04
N GLN A 1132 -38.02 3.50 78.19
CA GLN A 1132 -38.97 2.82 79.08
C GLN A 1132 -39.85 1.75 78.38
N HIS A 1133 -39.25 0.95 77.50
CA HIS A 1133 -39.96 -0.10 76.78
C HIS A 1133 -39.90 -1.43 77.52
N ALA A 1134 -40.87 -1.68 78.40
CA ALA A 1134 -40.91 -2.88 79.26
C ALA A 1134 -40.80 -4.21 78.50
N GLU A 1135 -41.59 -4.40 77.44
CA GLU A 1135 -41.57 -5.64 76.64
C GLU A 1135 -40.22 -5.87 75.94
N ALA A 1136 -39.55 -4.82 75.43
CA ALA A 1136 -38.21 -4.94 74.84
C ALA A 1136 -37.15 -5.32 75.87
N VAL A 1137 -37.21 -4.74 77.09
CA VAL A 1137 -36.30 -5.08 78.19
C VAL A 1137 -36.46 -6.55 78.57
N GLU A 1138 -37.70 -7.04 78.72
CA GLU A 1138 -37.96 -8.45 79.02
C GLU A 1138 -37.42 -9.38 77.93
N LEU A 1139 -37.65 -9.07 76.64
CA LEU A 1139 -37.17 -9.88 75.52
C LEU A 1139 -35.63 -9.95 75.46
N LEU A 1140 -34.95 -8.81 75.68
CA LEU A 1140 -33.49 -8.73 75.65
C LEU A 1140 -32.85 -9.43 76.86
N GLU A 1141 -33.42 -9.28 78.05
CA GLU A 1141 -32.94 -9.97 79.26
C GLU A 1141 -33.11 -11.50 79.15
N GLN A 1142 -34.21 -11.95 78.55
CA GLN A 1142 -34.42 -13.37 78.26
C GLN A 1142 -33.41 -13.90 77.22
N ALA A 1143 -33.10 -13.14 76.18
CA ALA A 1143 -32.11 -13.53 75.18
C ALA A 1143 -30.68 -13.57 75.76
N LEU A 1144 -30.30 -12.57 76.55
CA LEU A 1144 -29.02 -12.52 77.29
C LEU A 1144 -28.81 -13.72 78.22
N ALA A 1145 -29.89 -14.20 78.85
CA ALA A 1145 -29.85 -15.39 79.70
C ALA A 1145 -29.66 -16.67 78.87
N ARG A 1146 -30.24 -16.77 77.67
CA ARG A 1146 -30.09 -17.94 76.78
C ARG A 1146 -28.68 -18.08 76.22
N ASP A 1147 -28.03 -17.00 75.79
CA ASP A 1147 -26.64 -17.05 75.26
C ASP A 1147 -25.60 -17.45 76.32
N SER A 1148 -25.86 -17.15 77.59
CA SER A 1148 -24.99 -17.60 78.68
C SER A 1148 -25.00 -19.12 78.91
N THR A 1149 -26.01 -19.83 78.36
CA THR A 1149 -26.15 -21.28 78.48
C THR A 1149 -25.64 -22.07 77.26
N SER A 1150 -25.35 -21.43 76.13
CA SER A 1150 -24.84 -22.08 74.90
C SER A 1150 -23.32 -22.07 74.75
N GLN A 1151 -22.58 -21.33 75.60
CA GLN A 1151 -21.11 -21.27 75.65
C GLN A 1151 -20.48 -22.20 76.72
N ILE A 1152 -21.27 -23.11 77.31
CA ILE A 1152 -20.83 -24.19 78.22
C ILE A 1152 -21.03 -25.52 77.49
#